data_AF-A0A1Y0I1E2-F1
#
_entry.id   AF-A0A1Y0I1E2-F1
#
_cell.length_a   1.000
_cell.length_b   1.000
_cell.length_c   1.000
_cell.angle_alpha   90.00
_cell.angle_beta   90.00
_cell.angle_gamma   90.00
#
_symmetry.space_group_name_H-M   'P 1'
#
loop_
_entity.id
_entity.type
_entity.pdbx_description
1 polymer ?
#
loop_
_entity_poly.entity_id
_entity_poly.type
_entity_poly.pdbx_seq_one_letter_code
_entity_poly.pdbx_strand_id
1 'polypeptide(L)'
;MEDPAPAVVPGPGGTGDGGTGGGTPAGPTAAPPRARTSRLGIAGVFVVAVVVAAVLAAVHLTQGTADVGPLDLLRLATGGDGVDQTVAVLVASRVPRLLAGLLLGVALGVAGAVLQSVARNPLASPDTLAVNAGAYLTVVVVAAFGVSIPFYLQGGLAFLGGLAAAGLVLVLARGGADGPTRLVLAGSAIMLALHSLTTVLLVLFEQETMGLFAWGSGSIVQSGTRTVSLATPVVVVGVLAALLLSRRLDLLGLGDDAATVLGVDVRRTRVLSVLVAVLLASIAVTVAGPVGFVGLAAPVVARLVARRVPGLGRHVLLLPFAAIVGVVVVLGADVLLRLLLPGTLSIAVPTGIVTTVLGAILLIWLARRLRDSGPASSRGAHGALSRPRSSRAVLVVVVVLALAVAAAAVAGLLLGDRVVLLGDVANWWNGLAGRHVTFVLDQRFPRVLAALLAGAALALAGTIVQAVCRNPLAEPSLLGVTSGAGLGAVTMILLVPGVGIWPMSAAAAIGAFAVFGLVYGLSYRGGLSSDRLVLIGIGAQAGVMALITLLVVVVAPWDVNLALTWLSGSTYGRTLEQLIPVALALLVLTPLTAFYRRDLDVLALDDDTPRVLGVALDRTRLLLLAAAALLTAAAVCAIGALAFVGLVAPHAARALVGARHGRVVPVAMLLGALLVSVADTLGRVVIAPEQIPAGLGTALLGAPYFVYLLWRSRGRGA
;
A
#
# COMPACT_ATOMS: atom_id res chain seq x y z
N MET A 1 -73.80 16.60 15.91
CA MET A 1 -73.69 17.71 14.95
C MET A 1 -72.83 18.76 15.64
N GLU A 2 -71.89 19.35 14.90
CA GLU A 2 -70.63 19.95 15.36
C GLU A 2 -70.66 20.95 16.54
N ASP A 3 -69.52 21.01 17.20
CA ASP A 3 -69.16 21.70 18.45
C ASP A 3 -68.99 23.23 18.28
N PRO A 4 -69.39 24.09 19.25
CA PRO A 4 -69.21 25.54 19.18
C PRO A 4 -68.20 26.09 20.21
N ALA A 5 -67.35 27.05 19.82
CA ALA A 5 -67.02 28.25 20.61
C ALA A 5 -66.01 29.18 19.86
N PRO A 6 -66.22 30.52 19.87
CA PRO A 6 -65.38 31.49 19.17
C PRO A 6 -64.48 32.34 20.10
N ALA A 7 -63.47 33.02 19.53
CA ALA A 7 -62.98 34.30 20.05
C ALA A 7 -62.34 35.14 18.93
N VAL A 8 -62.67 36.43 18.98
CA VAL A 8 -62.51 37.52 18.00
C VAL A 8 -61.43 38.50 18.52
N VAL A 9 -60.75 39.26 17.66
CA VAL A 9 -60.64 40.75 17.66
C VAL A 9 -59.63 41.25 16.58
N PRO A 10 -59.93 42.33 15.81
CA PRO A 10 -59.14 42.84 14.66
C PRO A 10 -58.53 44.27 14.84
N GLY A 11 -57.53 44.60 13.98
CA GLY A 11 -57.13 45.93 13.45
C GLY A 11 -56.59 47.01 14.43
N PRO A 12 -56.09 48.19 13.97
CA PRO A 12 -55.97 48.72 12.60
C PRO A 12 -54.60 49.40 12.26
N GLY A 13 -54.49 50.04 11.09
CA GLY A 13 -53.30 50.77 10.62
C GLY A 13 -53.07 52.15 11.23
N GLY A 14 -51.92 52.75 10.89
CA GLY A 14 -51.53 54.11 11.26
C GLY A 14 -50.31 54.59 10.45
N THR A 15 -50.41 55.83 9.99
CA THR A 15 -49.59 56.59 9.04
C THR A 15 -48.31 57.21 9.63
N GLY A 16 -47.32 57.44 8.75
CA GLY A 16 -46.27 58.47 8.74
C GLY A 16 -45.68 59.06 10.03
N ASP A 17 -44.35 59.08 10.14
CA ASP A 17 -43.59 60.34 10.17
C ASP A 17 -42.08 60.11 9.98
N GLY A 18 -41.39 61.13 9.46
CA GLY A 18 -39.96 61.13 9.16
C GLY A 18 -39.07 60.96 10.40
N GLY A 19 -38.02 60.16 10.24
CA GLY A 19 -36.95 60.03 11.22
C GLY A 19 -35.61 59.91 10.50
N THR A 20 -34.96 61.04 10.27
CA THR A 20 -33.55 61.14 9.89
C THR A 20 -32.68 60.52 11.00
N GLY A 21 -32.34 59.24 10.87
CA GLY A 21 -31.40 58.53 11.73
C GLY A 21 -30.11 58.22 10.97
N GLY A 22 -29.03 58.94 11.30
CA GLY A 22 -27.73 58.82 10.64
C GLY A 22 -27.18 57.40 10.64
N GLY A 23 -26.98 56.85 9.45
CA GLY A 23 -26.17 55.65 9.24
C GLY A 23 -24.70 55.98 9.45
N THR A 24 -24.15 55.61 10.59
CA THR A 24 -22.71 55.53 10.82
C THR A 24 -22.09 54.57 9.81
N PRO A 25 -21.00 54.95 9.11
CA PRO A 25 -20.32 54.02 8.21
C PRO A 25 -19.75 52.86 9.03
N ALA A 26 -20.08 51.63 8.65
CA ALA A 26 -19.52 50.43 9.23
C ALA A 26 -17.98 50.54 9.21
N GLY A 27 -17.38 50.59 10.40
CA GLY A 27 -15.93 50.65 10.56
C GLY A 27 -15.24 49.46 9.89
N PRO A 28 -13.97 49.61 9.47
CA PRO A 28 -13.24 48.54 8.81
C PRO A 28 -13.22 47.32 9.72
N THR A 29 -13.69 46.18 9.20
CA THR A 29 -13.57 44.88 9.85
C THR A 29 -12.12 44.65 10.21
N ALA A 30 -11.82 44.63 11.51
CA ALA A 30 -10.47 44.46 12.02
C ALA A 30 -9.87 43.17 11.42
N ALA A 31 -8.80 43.34 10.65
CA ALA A 31 -8.04 42.22 10.10
C ALA A 31 -7.62 41.28 11.25
N PRO A 32 -7.72 39.96 11.09
CA PRO A 32 -7.33 39.03 12.15
C PRO A 32 -5.88 39.28 12.57
N PRO A 33 -5.55 39.22 13.87
CA PRO A 33 -4.21 39.53 14.35
C PRO A 33 -3.20 38.59 13.68
N ARG A 34 -2.24 39.17 12.95
CA ARG A 34 -1.11 38.43 12.39
C ARG A 34 -0.36 37.76 13.54
N ALA A 35 -0.49 36.44 13.67
CA ALA A 35 0.22 35.67 14.68
C ALA A 35 1.72 35.96 14.56
N ARG A 36 2.29 36.69 15.53
CA ARG A 36 3.72 37.00 15.56
C ARG A 36 4.48 35.69 15.62
N THR A 37 5.37 35.45 14.66
CA THR A 37 6.26 34.30 14.65
C THR A 37 7.11 34.31 15.93
N SER A 38 6.84 33.40 16.86
CA SER A 38 7.66 33.27 18.07
C SER A 38 8.95 32.57 17.71
N ARG A 39 10.03 33.34 17.55
CA ARG A 39 11.39 32.81 17.32
C ARG A 39 11.79 31.82 18.43
N LEU A 40 11.35 32.09 19.66
CA LEU A 40 11.54 31.21 20.82
C LEU A 40 10.83 29.87 20.66
N GLY A 41 9.59 29.85 20.14
CA GLY A 41 8.86 28.61 19.87
C GLY A 41 9.52 27.74 18.80
N ILE A 42 10.05 28.37 17.75
CA ILE A 42 10.81 27.66 16.70
C ILE A 42 12.11 27.09 17.29
N ALA A 43 12.90 27.91 17.98
CA ALA A 43 14.15 27.47 18.60
C ALA A 43 13.93 26.32 19.60
N GLY A 44 12.91 26.44 20.47
CA GLY A 44 12.57 25.40 21.45
C GLY A 44 12.24 24.06 20.81
N VAL A 45 11.47 24.05 19.73
CA VAL A 45 11.13 22.81 19.00
C VAL A 45 12.36 22.17 18.35
N PHE A 46 13.25 22.97 17.75
CA PHE A 46 14.51 22.45 17.21
C PHE A 46 15.42 21.88 18.30
N VAL A 47 15.57 22.58 19.43
CA VAL A 47 16.37 22.12 20.58
C VAL A 47 15.81 20.80 21.09
N VAL A 48 14.50 20.70 21.32
CA VAL A 48 13.87 19.44 21.77
C VAL A 48 14.12 18.30 20.79
N ALA A 49 13.94 18.53 19.48
CA ALA A 49 14.16 17.49 18.49
C ALA A 49 15.62 17.03 18.41
N VAL A 50 16.59 17.95 18.52
CA VAL A 50 18.02 17.63 18.56
C VAL A 50 18.38 16.89 19.85
N VAL A 51 17.86 17.31 21.00
CA VAL A 51 18.09 16.64 22.28
C VAL A 51 17.54 15.22 22.25
N VAL A 52 16.33 15.02 21.75
CA VAL A 52 15.74 13.67 21.59
C VAL A 52 16.59 12.81 20.65
N ALA A 53 17.04 13.36 19.52
CA ALA A 53 17.93 12.64 18.61
C ALA A 53 19.28 12.27 19.27
N ALA A 54 19.86 13.19 20.05
CA ALA A 54 21.11 12.96 20.78
C ALA A 54 20.96 11.90 21.88
N VAL A 55 19.87 11.93 22.64
CA VAL A 55 19.55 10.91 23.65
C VAL A 55 19.37 9.55 22.98
N LEU A 56 18.61 9.48 21.88
CA LEU A 56 18.46 8.23 21.12
C LEU A 56 19.79 7.73 20.56
N ALA A 57 20.66 8.62 20.08
CA ALA A 57 22.00 8.27 19.62
C ALA A 57 22.88 7.72 20.75
N ALA A 58 22.82 8.33 21.94
CA ALA A 58 23.53 7.84 23.12
C ALA A 58 23.04 6.44 23.53
N VAL A 59 21.71 6.24 23.62
CA VAL A 59 21.10 4.94 23.92
C VAL A 59 21.46 3.90 22.84
N HIS A 60 21.44 4.30 21.57
CA HIS A 60 21.83 3.47 20.45
C HIS A 60 23.28 2.96 20.61
N LEU A 61 24.20 3.81 21.07
CA LEU A 61 25.60 3.46 21.29
C LEU A 61 25.81 2.57 22.51
N THR A 62 24.87 2.51 23.46
CA THR A 62 24.94 1.62 24.64
C THR A 62 24.28 0.27 24.42
N GLN A 63 23.43 0.13 23.40
CA GLN A 63 22.75 -1.13 23.08
C GLN A 63 23.57 -2.01 22.13
N GLY A 64 23.68 -3.30 22.45
CA GLY A 64 24.28 -4.28 21.55
C GLY A 64 24.45 -5.64 22.22
N THR A 65 25.04 -6.58 21.48
CA THR A 65 25.37 -7.92 21.96
C THR A 65 26.62 -7.95 22.85
N ALA A 66 27.53 -6.99 22.67
CA ALA A 66 28.70 -6.81 23.52
C ALA A 66 28.34 -6.02 24.79
N ASP A 67 28.94 -6.40 25.91
CA ASP A 67 28.77 -5.74 27.21
C ASP A 67 29.55 -4.41 27.23
N VAL A 68 28.96 -3.38 26.60
CA VAL A 68 29.50 -2.01 26.56
C VAL A 68 28.38 -1.09 27.03
N GLY A 69 28.52 -0.62 28.27
CA GLY A 69 27.55 0.20 28.96
C GLY A 69 27.83 1.70 28.88
N PRO A 70 26.94 2.53 29.45
CA PRO A 70 27.13 3.98 29.52
C PRO A 70 28.41 4.41 30.25
N LEU A 71 28.83 3.64 31.27
CA LEU A 71 30.04 3.91 32.03
C LEU A 71 31.31 3.64 31.21
N ASP A 72 31.29 2.72 30.27
CA ASP A 72 32.43 2.44 29.39
C ASP A 72 32.59 3.53 28.32
N LEU A 73 31.48 4.12 27.87
CA LEU A 73 31.50 5.33 27.05
C LEU A 73 32.08 6.53 27.81
N LEU A 74 31.77 6.64 29.11
CA LEU A 74 32.35 7.67 29.96
C LEU A 74 33.85 7.42 30.18
N ARG A 75 34.26 6.18 30.45
CA ARG A 75 35.66 5.77 30.59
C ARG A 75 36.45 6.02 29.31
N LEU A 76 35.85 5.78 28.15
CA LEU A 76 36.41 6.15 26.85
C LEU A 76 36.65 7.65 26.73
N ALA A 77 35.69 8.48 27.18
CA ALA A 77 35.83 9.93 27.17
C ALA A 77 36.85 10.45 28.19
N THR A 78 37.07 9.74 29.30
CA THR A 78 38.04 10.12 30.35
C THR A 78 39.39 9.42 30.25
N GLY A 79 39.61 8.55 29.25
CA GLY A 79 40.88 7.85 29.02
C GLY A 79 41.22 6.74 30.03
N GLY A 80 40.24 5.99 30.52
CA GLY A 80 40.45 4.87 31.46
C GLY A 80 40.94 3.55 30.81
N ASP A 81 41.23 2.53 31.62
CA ASP A 81 41.66 1.21 31.16
C ASP A 81 40.51 0.40 30.49
N GLY A 82 40.84 -0.55 29.60
CA GLY A 82 39.87 -1.41 28.90
C GLY A 82 39.24 -0.81 27.63
N VAL A 83 39.76 0.34 27.19
CA VAL A 83 39.24 1.14 26.07
C VAL A 83 39.30 0.43 24.71
N ASP A 84 40.29 -0.42 24.47
CA ASP A 84 40.52 -1.01 23.14
C ASP A 84 39.36 -1.91 22.68
N GLN A 85 38.80 -2.72 23.58
CA GLN A 85 37.65 -3.58 23.26
C GLN A 85 36.37 -2.77 23.05
N THR A 86 36.16 -1.73 23.87
CA THR A 86 35.04 -0.78 23.71
C THR A 86 35.12 -0.06 22.37
N VAL A 87 36.30 0.44 22.00
CA VAL A 87 36.53 1.12 20.71
C VAL A 87 36.30 0.15 19.55
N ALA A 88 36.80 -1.08 19.63
CA ALA A 88 36.61 -2.08 18.59
C ALA A 88 35.12 -2.35 18.32
N VAL A 89 34.31 -2.54 19.38
CA VAL A 89 32.86 -2.74 19.27
C VAL A 89 32.16 -1.51 18.67
N LEU A 90 32.54 -0.31 19.12
CA LEU A 90 31.95 0.94 18.64
C LEU A 90 32.24 1.16 17.16
N VAL A 91 33.49 1.03 16.75
CA VAL A 91 33.93 1.29 15.37
C VAL A 91 33.46 0.20 14.41
N ALA A 92 33.47 -1.07 14.84
CA ALA A 92 33.09 -2.19 13.96
C ALA A 92 31.58 -2.32 13.75
N SER A 93 30.75 -1.94 14.74
CA SER A 93 29.30 -2.24 14.68
C SER A 93 28.40 -1.04 15.03
N ARG A 94 28.65 -0.34 16.14
CA ARG A 94 27.66 0.62 16.68
C ARG A 94 27.64 1.96 15.96
N VAL A 95 28.82 2.54 15.69
CA VAL A 95 28.97 3.81 14.97
C VAL A 95 28.50 3.69 13.51
N PRO A 96 28.88 2.67 12.72
CA PRO A 96 28.36 2.52 11.36
C PRO A 96 26.82 2.49 11.30
N ARG A 97 26.17 1.70 12.17
CA ARG A 97 24.71 1.58 12.27
C ARG A 97 24.06 2.92 12.67
N LEU A 98 24.64 3.63 13.64
CA LEU A 98 24.16 4.95 14.07
C LEU A 98 24.23 5.95 12.91
N LEU A 99 25.38 6.06 12.24
CA LEU A 99 25.59 7.00 11.14
C LEU A 99 24.67 6.68 9.96
N ALA A 100 24.44 5.41 9.66
CA ALA A 100 23.46 4.99 8.66
C ALA A 100 22.04 5.44 9.04
N GLY A 101 21.63 5.26 10.30
CA GLY A 101 20.34 5.73 10.81
C GLY A 101 20.17 7.25 10.72
N LEU A 102 21.21 8.02 11.06
CA LEU A 102 21.24 9.48 10.91
C LEU A 102 21.06 9.88 9.43
N LEU A 103 21.88 9.29 8.55
CA LEU A 103 21.88 9.58 7.12
C LEU A 103 20.52 9.29 6.48
N LEU A 104 19.95 8.13 6.78
CA LEU A 104 18.63 7.71 6.27
C LEU A 104 17.52 8.62 6.78
N GLY A 105 17.52 8.95 8.07
CA GLY A 105 16.53 9.84 8.67
C GLY A 105 16.51 11.21 7.99
N VAL A 106 17.70 11.78 7.75
CA VAL A 106 17.84 13.05 7.02
C VAL A 106 17.32 12.91 5.59
N ALA A 107 17.82 11.93 4.84
CA ALA A 107 17.49 11.77 3.42
C ALA A 107 15.98 11.54 3.19
N LEU A 108 15.38 10.59 3.92
CA LEU A 108 13.97 10.24 3.77
C LEU A 108 13.04 11.32 4.34
N GLY A 109 13.43 11.99 5.43
CA GLY A 109 12.67 13.10 6.00
C GLY A 109 12.55 14.28 5.04
N VAL A 110 13.67 14.66 4.39
CA VAL A 110 13.69 15.74 3.38
C VAL A 110 13.00 15.31 2.10
N ALA A 111 13.28 14.12 1.56
CA ALA A 111 12.62 13.60 0.36
C ALA A 111 11.09 13.58 0.53
N GLY A 112 10.62 13.05 1.66
CA GLY A 112 9.21 13.03 2.02
C GLY A 112 8.58 14.42 2.08
N ALA A 113 9.24 15.37 2.76
CA ALA A 113 8.75 16.75 2.85
C ALA A 113 8.61 17.41 1.47
N VAL A 114 9.61 17.23 0.59
CA VAL A 114 9.58 17.74 -0.79
C VAL A 114 8.44 17.11 -1.60
N LEU A 115 8.27 15.79 -1.55
CA LEU A 115 7.21 15.09 -2.28
C LEU A 115 5.82 15.50 -1.81
N GLN A 116 5.59 15.64 -0.51
CA GLN A 116 4.31 16.11 0.04
C GLN A 116 3.97 17.52 -0.41
N SER A 117 4.98 18.40 -0.49
CA SER A 117 4.78 19.78 -0.95
C SER A 117 4.47 19.86 -2.43
N VAL A 118 5.22 19.11 -3.25
CA VAL A 118 5.01 19.03 -4.70
C VAL A 118 3.65 18.44 -5.06
N ALA A 119 3.25 17.37 -4.37
CA ALA A 119 1.98 16.70 -4.59
C ALA A 119 0.80 17.44 -3.93
N ARG A 120 1.06 18.42 -3.06
CA ARG A 120 0.08 19.04 -2.15
C ARG A 120 -0.75 17.99 -1.42
N ASN A 121 -0.11 16.89 -1.04
CA ASN A 121 -0.76 15.74 -0.43
C ASN A 121 0.11 15.22 0.73
N PRO A 122 -0.36 15.24 1.98
CA PRO A 122 0.40 14.75 3.13
C PRO A 122 0.68 13.24 3.09
N LEU A 123 0.02 12.49 2.20
CA LEU A 123 0.25 11.06 2.01
C LEU A 123 1.30 10.75 0.95
N ALA A 124 1.78 11.75 0.20
CA ALA A 124 2.83 11.52 -0.77
C ALA A 124 4.15 11.15 -0.04
N SER A 125 4.74 10.07 -0.48
CA SER A 125 6.01 9.53 0.01
C SER A 125 6.74 8.84 -1.15
N PRO A 126 8.04 8.53 -1.00
CA PRO A 126 8.78 7.73 -1.98
C PRO A 126 8.10 6.38 -2.28
N ASP A 127 7.44 5.77 -1.29
CA ASP A 127 6.66 4.53 -1.46
C ASP A 127 5.47 4.74 -2.39
N THR A 128 4.67 5.78 -2.16
CA THR A 128 3.46 6.04 -2.96
C THR A 128 3.76 6.45 -4.41
N LEU A 129 4.96 6.93 -4.70
CA LEU A 129 5.40 7.23 -6.07
C LEU A 129 6.18 6.08 -6.71
N ALA A 130 6.18 4.89 -6.08
CA ALA A 130 6.91 3.70 -6.51
C ALA A 130 8.43 3.91 -6.66
N VAL A 131 8.99 4.97 -6.07
CA VAL A 131 10.44 5.27 -6.13
C VAL A 131 11.22 4.16 -5.48
N ASN A 132 10.83 3.80 -4.25
CA ASN A 132 11.49 2.73 -3.49
C ASN A 132 11.38 1.39 -4.22
N ALA A 133 10.21 1.08 -4.82
CA ALA A 133 10.01 -0.15 -5.58
C ALA A 133 10.90 -0.22 -6.83
N GLY A 134 11.03 0.89 -7.58
CA GLY A 134 11.90 0.94 -8.76
C GLY A 134 13.39 0.89 -8.42
N ALA A 135 13.79 1.59 -7.37
CA ALA A 135 15.16 1.56 -6.87
C ALA A 135 15.55 0.16 -6.39
N TYR A 136 14.69 -0.45 -5.57
CA TYR A 136 14.93 -1.77 -5.00
C TYR A 136 14.92 -2.87 -6.07
N LEU A 137 13.98 -2.85 -7.02
CA LEU A 137 13.98 -3.77 -8.16
C LEU A 137 15.33 -3.74 -8.90
N THR A 138 15.89 -2.55 -9.10
CA THR A 138 17.17 -2.43 -9.82
C THR A 138 18.32 -3.06 -9.04
N VAL A 139 18.34 -2.92 -7.71
CA VAL A 139 19.32 -3.60 -6.86
C VAL A 139 19.16 -5.12 -6.94
N VAL A 140 17.91 -5.61 -6.89
CA VAL A 140 17.61 -7.05 -7.00
C VAL A 140 17.98 -7.60 -8.38
N VAL A 141 17.74 -6.86 -9.46
CA VAL A 141 18.17 -7.25 -10.81
C VAL A 141 19.69 -7.41 -10.88
N VAL A 142 20.45 -6.43 -10.40
CA VAL A 142 21.92 -6.49 -10.39
C VAL A 142 22.41 -7.71 -9.60
N ALA A 143 21.84 -7.95 -8.43
CA ALA A 143 22.18 -9.07 -7.59
C ALA A 143 21.80 -10.42 -8.23
N ALA A 144 20.59 -10.54 -8.78
CA ALA A 144 20.08 -11.77 -9.40
C ALA A 144 20.96 -12.28 -10.55
N PHE A 145 21.62 -11.38 -11.28
CA PHE A 145 22.57 -11.73 -12.34
C PHE A 145 24.02 -11.90 -11.86
N GLY A 146 24.26 -11.91 -10.54
CA GLY A 146 25.59 -12.11 -9.95
C GLY A 146 26.57 -10.97 -10.25
N VAL A 147 26.08 -9.78 -10.61
CA VAL A 147 26.95 -8.67 -11.06
C VAL A 147 27.38 -7.83 -9.87
N SER A 148 28.66 -7.90 -9.51
CA SER A 148 29.25 -7.00 -8.52
C SER A 148 29.60 -5.65 -9.15
N ILE A 149 28.99 -4.56 -8.69
CA ILE A 149 29.26 -3.20 -9.19
C ILE A 149 29.69 -2.25 -8.06
N PRO A 150 30.49 -1.20 -8.36
CA PRO A 150 30.85 -0.18 -7.38
C PRO A 150 29.64 0.57 -6.83
N PHE A 151 29.75 1.05 -5.58
CA PHE A 151 28.67 1.72 -4.84
C PHE A 151 27.97 2.84 -5.63
N TYR A 152 28.72 3.74 -6.27
CA TYR A 152 28.12 4.85 -7.02
C TYR A 152 27.38 4.39 -8.28
N LEU A 153 27.83 3.30 -8.91
CA LEU A 153 27.12 2.73 -10.05
C LEU A 153 25.82 2.05 -9.59
N GLN A 154 25.86 1.31 -8.48
CA GLN A 154 24.66 0.75 -7.85
C GLN A 154 23.66 1.85 -7.48
N GLY A 155 24.13 2.92 -6.84
CA GLY A 155 23.31 4.08 -6.49
C GLY A 155 22.74 4.82 -7.70
N GLY A 156 23.53 4.94 -8.77
CA GLY A 156 23.08 5.51 -10.06
C GLY A 156 21.98 4.66 -10.71
N LEU A 157 22.14 3.34 -10.73
CA LEU A 157 21.12 2.42 -11.24
C LEU A 157 19.85 2.46 -10.38
N ALA A 158 19.97 2.44 -9.05
CA ALA A 158 18.85 2.60 -8.14
C ALA A 158 18.12 3.95 -8.32
N PHE A 159 18.86 5.03 -8.60
CA PHE A 159 18.30 6.32 -8.96
C PHE A 159 17.53 6.27 -10.27
N LEU A 160 18.08 5.66 -11.32
CA LEU A 160 17.41 5.50 -12.61
C LEU A 160 16.13 4.65 -12.50
N GLY A 161 16.18 3.54 -11.77
CA GLY A 161 15.01 2.69 -11.51
C GLY A 161 13.91 3.43 -10.75
N GLY A 162 14.26 4.14 -9.68
CA GLY A 162 13.34 4.97 -8.93
C GLY A 162 12.74 6.12 -9.75
N LEU A 163 13.56 6.75 -10.61
CA LEU A 163 13.14 7.83 -11.50
C LEU A 163 12.21 7.33 -12.60
N ALA A 164 12.49 6.15 -13.18
CA ALA A 164 11.63 5.53 -14.19
C ALA A 164 10.25 5.19 -13.60
N ALA A 165 10.21 4.61 -12.39
CA ALA A 165 8.97 4.30 -11.69
C ALA A 165 8.16 5.57 -11.38
N ALA A 166 8.78 6.57 -10.74
CA ALA A 166 8.11 7.84 -10.44
C ALA A 166 7.69 8.60 -11.70
N GLY A 167 8.51 8.57 -12.75
CA GLY A 167 8.21 9.15 -14.05
C GLY A 167 6.95 8.53 -14.65
N LEU A 168 6.82 7.20 -14.63
CA LEU A 168 5.64 6.49 -15.09
C LEU A 168 4.40 6.86 -14.25
N VAL A 169 4.51 6.88 -12.92
CA VAL A 169 3.43 7.30 -12.01
C VAL A 169 2.96 8.71 -12.35
N LEU A 170 3.88 9.66 -12.47
CA LEU A 170 3.57 11.06 -12.78
C LEU A 170 3.00 11.24 -14.17
N VAL A 171 3.50 10.48 -15.17
CA VAL A 171 2.95 10.50 -16.53
C VAL A 171 1.51 10.00 -16.50
N LEU A 172 1.18 8.93 -15.76
CA LEU A 172 -0.19 8.41 -15.67
C LEU A 172 -1.13 9.32 -14.88
N ALA A 173 -0.62 9.99 -13.85
CA ALA A 173 -1.39 10.88 -13.00
C ALA A 173 -1.67 12.28 -13.62
N ARG A 174 -1.07 12.62 -14.76
CA ARG A 174 -1.25 13.93 -15.43
C ARG A 174 -2.66 14.06 -16.03
N GLY A 175 -3.39 15.12 -15.65
CA GLY A 175 -4.63 15.57 -16.30
C GLY A 175 -5.92 15.25 -15.52
N GLY A 176 -6.84 16.22 -15.49
CA GLY A 176 -8.15 16.14 -14.82
C GLY A 176 -8.18 16.67 -13.38
N ALA A 177 -9.38 16.96 -12.87
CA ALA A 177 -9.62 17.46 -11.51
C ALA A 177 -9.29 16.41 -10.40
N ASP A 178 -9.20 15.13 -10.75
CA ASP A 178 -8.94 14.01 -9.81
C ASP A 178 -7.43 13.72 -9.59
N GLY A 179 -6.54 14.69 -9.82
CA GLY A 179 -5.09 14.50 -9.82
C GLY A 179 -4.52 13.76 -8.60
N PRO A 180 -4.90 14.08 -7.34
CA PRO A 180 -4.34 13.43 -6.16
C PRO A 180 -4.73 11.96 -5.99
N THR A 181 -5.97 11.57 -6.31
CA THR A 181 -6.42 10.18 -6.20
C THR A 181 -5.78 9.35 -7.31
N ARG A 182 -5.77 9.84 -8.56
CA ARG A 182 -5.07 9.19 -9.68
C ARG A 182 -3.59 8.95 -9.41
N LEU A 183 -2.93 9.89 -8.72
CA LEU A 183 -1.53 9.74 -8.34
C LEU A 183 -1.30 8.55 -7.41
N VAL A 184 -2.11 8.43 -6.36
CA VAL A 184 -2.01 7.31 -5.39
C VAL A 184 -2.29 5.97 -6.08
N LEU A 185 -3.23 5.94 -7.02
CA LEU A 185 -3.64 4.72 -7.73
C LEU A 185 -2.64 4.26 -8.78
N ALA A 186 -2.11 5.19 -9.57
CA ALA A 186 -1.02 4.92 -10.50
C ALA A 186 0.21 4.45 -9.71
N GLY A 187 0.49 5.12 -8.59
CA GLY A 187 1.52 4.78 -7.62
C GLY A 187 1.43 3.35 -7.12
N SER A 188 0.31 2.98 -6.51
CA SER A 188 0.10 1.64 -5.94
C SER A 188 0.14 0.55 -7.00
N ALA A 189 -0.43 0.77 -8.18
CA ALA A 189 -0.40 -0.22 -9.26
C ALA A 189 1.02 -0.48 -9.79
N ILE A 190 1.80 0.59 -10.00
CA ILE A 190 3.20 0.45 -10.45
C ILE A 190 4.05 -0.18 -9.35
N MET A 191 3.89 0.26 -8.10
CA MET A 191 4.57 -0.33 -6.95
C MET A 191 4.34 -1.84 -6.87
N LEU A 192 3.08 -2.29 -6.99
CA LEU A 192 2.73 -3.70 -6.88
C LEU A 192 3.26 -4.53 -8.06
N ALA A 193 3.30 -3.96 -9.26
CA ALA A 193 3.91 -4.58 -10.44
C ALA A 193 5.43 -4.78 -10.26
N LEU A 194 6.13 -3.73 -9.83
CA LEU A 194 7.58 -3.78 -9.57
C LEU A 194 7.90 -4.72 -8.42
N HIS A 195 7.07 -4.73 -7.36
CA HIS A 195 7.20 -5.68 -6.26
C HIS A 195 7.01 -7.12 -6.74
N SER A 196 6.03 -7.38 -7.62
CA SER A 196 5.82 -8.71 -8.17
C SER A 196 7.02 -9.20 -8.98
N LEU A 197 7.59 -8.33 -9.82
CA LEU A 197 8.82 -8.64 -10.55
C LEU A 197 10.01 -8.88 -9.61
N THR A 198 10.10 -8.09 -8.54
CA THR A 198 11.13 -8.25 -7.51
C THR A 198 11.01 -9.62 -6.85
N THR A 199 9.81 -10.02 -6.42
CA THR A 199 9.58 -11.31 -5.78
C THR A 199 9.82 -12.48 -6.74
N VAL A 200 9.53 -12.34 -8.04
CA VAL A 200 9.91 -13.33 -9.04
C VAL A 200 11.42 -13.52 -9.06
N LEU A 201 12.21 -12.44 -9.10
CA LEU A 201 13.67 -12.52 -9.09
C LEU A 201 14.21 -13.14 -7.80
N LEU A 202 13.62 -12.81 -6.63
CA LEU A 202 14.00 -13.39 -5.35
C LEU A 202 13.74 -14.90 -5.27
N VAL A 203 12.65 -15.37 -5.90
CA VAL A 203 12.29 -16.80 -5.91
C VAL A 203 13.10 -17.59 -6.94
N LEU A 204 13.37 -17.03 -8.13
CA LEU A 204 14.11 -17.72 -9.18
C LEU A 204 15.63 -17.74 -8.93
N PHE A 205 16.18 -16.65 -8.38
CA PHE A 205 17.62 -16.50 -8.14
C PHE A 205 17.91 -16.52 -6.63
N GLU A 206 17.40 -17.52 -5.92
CA GLU A 206 17.46 -17.60 -4.45
C GLU A 206 18.90 -17.51 -3.91
N GLN A 207 19.85 -18.20 -4.56
CA GLN A 207 21.26 -18.19 -4.15
C GLN A 207 21.90 -16.80 -4.29
N GLU A 208 21.69 -16.14 -5.43
CA GLU A 208 22.27 -14.83 -5.74
C GLU A 208 21.59 -13.68 -4.97
N THR A 209 20.33 -13.87 -4.59
CA THR A 209 19.52 -12.88 -3.88
C THR A 209 19.39 -13.16 -2.38
N MET A 210 20.23 -14.06 -1.85
CA MET A 210 20.21 -14.44 -0.45
C MET A 210 20.34 -13.20 0.47
N GLY A 211 19.46 -13.10 1.46
CA GLY A 211 19.40 -11.97 2.38
C GLY A 211 18.72 -10.70 1.84
N LEU A 212 18.48 -10.59 0.52
CA LEU A 212 17.78 -9.43 -0.04
C LEU A 212 16.34 -9.36 0.41
N PHE A 213 15.66 -10.48 0.66
CA PHE A 213 14.31 -10.45 1.22
C PHE A 213 14.21 -9.60 2.50
N ALA A 214 15.06 -9.88 3.49
CA ALA A 214 15.08 -9.14 4.75
C ALA A 214 15.57 -7.70 4.53
N TRP A 215 16.60 -7.51 3.68
CA TRP A 215 17.09 -6.18 3.32
C TRP A 215 16.04 -5.32 2.58
N GLY A 216 15.13 -5.96 1.84
CA GLY A 216 13.95 -5.37 1.19
C GLY A 216 12.89 -4.83 2.16
N SER A 217 13.07 -5.02 3.46
CA SER A 217 12.28 -4.35 4.51
C SER A 217 13.05 -3.23 5.22
N GLY A 218 14.29 -2.96 4.82
CA GLY A 218 15.12 -1.87 5.32
C GLY A 218 15.94 -2.22 6.56
N SER A 219 17.27 -2.30 6.43
CA SER A 219 18.18 -2.63 7.54
C SER A 219 19.41 -1.73 7.56
N ILE A 220 19.66 -1.08 8.70
CA ILE A 220 20.89 -0.30 8.97
C ILE A 220 22.00 -1.11 9.64
N VAL A 221 21.78 -2.41 9.89
CA VAL A 221 22.69 -3.27 10.66
C VAL A 221 24.02 -3.50 9.93
N GLN A 222 23.98 -3.63 8.61
CA GLN A 222 25.14 -4.00 7.77
C GLN A 222 25.76 -2.79 7.04
N SER A 223 25.35 -1.57 7.37
CA SER A 223 25.85 -0.37 6.73
C SER A 223 27.25 -0.04 7.27
N GLY A 224 28.30 -0.59 6.64
CA GLY A 224 29.69 -0.27 6.99
C GLY A 224 29.99 1.24 6.88
N THR A 225 30.97 1.73 7.66
CA THR A 225 31.37 3.15 7.67
C THR A 225 31.74 3.66 6.28
N ARG A 226 32.37 2.82 5.46
CA ARG A 226 32.68 3.13 4.06
C ARG A 226 31.42 3.46 3.26
N THR A 227 30.39 2.62 3.30
CA THR A 227 29.12 2.83 2.58
C THR A 227 28.46 4.15 2.99
N VAL A 228 28.43 4.43 4.31
CA VAL A 228 27.87 5.68 4.82
C VAL A 228 28.69 6.90 4.38
N SER A 229 30.02 6.80 4.41
CA SER A 229 30.92 7.88 3.97
C SER A 229 30.74 8.21 2.47
N LEU A 230 30.54 7.19 1.62
CA LEU A 230 30.32 7.36 0.19
C LEU A 230 28.95 7.99 -0.12
N ALA A 231 27.93 7.65 0.68
CA ALA A 231 26.57 8.18 0.53
C ALA A 231 26.41 9.62 1.05
N THR A 232 27.21 10.01 2.05
CA THR A 232 27.10 11.30 2.74
C THR A 232 27.17 12.51 1.78
N PRO A 233 28.16 12.61 0.86
CA PRO A 233 28.21 13.72 -0.10
C PRO A 233 26.94 13.85 -0.96
N VAL A 234 26.37 12.72 -1.39
CA VAL A 234 25.16 12.70 -2.22
C VAL A 234 23.96 13.22 -1.44
N VAL A 235 23.81 12.81 -0.17
CA VAL A 235 22.75 13.29 0.71
C VAL A 235 22.91 14.79 1.01
N VAL A 236 24.13 15.25 1.30
CA VAL A 236 24.39 16.68 1.54
C VAL A 236 24.02 17.51 0.31
N VAL A 237 24.45 17.11 -0.88
CA VAL A 237 24.10 17.78 -2.14
C VAL A 237 22.58 17.79 -2.36
N GLY A 238 21.89 16.67 -2.12
CA GLY A 238 20.44 16.59 -2.25
C GLY A 238 19.70 17.49 -1.26
N VAL A 239 20.14 17.55 0.01
CA VAL A 239 19.55 18.44 1.03
C VAL A 239 19.79 19.91 0.68
N LEU A 240 21.00 20.28 0.27
CA LEU A 240 21.30 21.64 -0.18
C LEU A 240 20.46 22.03 -1.39
N ALA A 241 20.31 21.14 -2.37
CA ALA A 241 19.42 21.36 -3.51
C ALA A 241 17.96 21.55 -3.08
N ALA A 242 17.46 20.75 -2.13
CA ALA A 242 16.11 20.92 -1.59
C ALA A 242 15.93 22.27 -0.87
N LEU A 243 16.94 22.73 -0.13
CA LEU A 243 16.94 24.04 0.54
C LEU A 243 16.96 25.20 -0.46
N LEU A 244 17.68 25.09 -1.57
CA LEU A 244 17.66 26.08 -2.65
C LEU A 244 16.27 26.18 -3.30
N LEU A 245 15.51 25.08 -3.33
CA LEU A 245 14.14 25.03 -3.86
C LEU A 245 13.07 25.47 -2.87
N SER A 246 13.41 25.64 -1.59
CA SER A 246 12.47 25.93 -0.50
C SER A 246 11.51 27.09 -0.81
N ARG A 247 12.03 28.23 -1.28
CA ARG A 247 11.20 29.40 -1.64
C ARG A 247 10.21 29.08 -2.76
N ARG A 248 10.64 28.31 -3.76
CA ARG A 248 9.76 27.90 -4.87
C ARG A 248 8.70 26.91 -4.39
N LEU A 249 9.03 26.03 -3.44
CA LEU A 249 8.09 25.11 -2.79
C LEU A 249 7.05 25.86 -1.94
N ASP A 250 7.45 26.92 -1.21
CA ASP A 250 6.52 27.79 -0.49
C ASP A 250 5.49 28.41 -1.45
N LEU A 251 5.95 28.91 -2.60
CA LEU A 251 5.10 29.51 -3.63
C LEU A 251 4.15 28.49 -4.28
N LEU A 252 4.63 27.28 -4.57
CA LEU A 252 3.79 26.19 -5.09
C LEU A 252 2.65 25.79 -4.13
N GLY A 253 2.84 26.03 -2.83
CA GLY A 253 1.81 25.81 -1.81
C GLY A 253 0.60 26.74 -1.93
N LEU A 254 0.74 27.89 -2.61
CA LEU A 254 -0.34 28.86 -2.83
C LEU A 254 -1.29 28.46 -3.98
N GLY A 255 -0.89 27.48 -4.80
CA GLY A 255 -1.61 27.09 -6.02
C GLY A 255 -0.74 27.31 -7.28
N ASP A 256 -1.06 26.57 -8.35
CA ASP A 256 -0.25 26.60 -9.58
C ASP A 256 -0.33 27.96 -10.28
N ASP A 257 -1.52 28.57 -10.32
CA ASP A 257 -1.74 29.89 -10.93
C ASP A 257 -1.02 31.00 -10.15
N ALA A 258 -1.16 31.01 -8.83
CA ALA A 258 -0.49 31.97 -7.96
C ALA A 258 1.04 31.86 -8.04
N ALA A 259 1.58 30.64 -8.07
CA ALA A 259 3.01 30.41 -8.23
C ALA A 259 3.52 30.92 -9.60
N THR A 260 2.74 30.71 -10.66
CA THR A 260 3.08 31.16 -12.03
C THR A 260 3.11 32.68 -12.11
N VAL A 261 2.12 33.37 -11.53
CA VAL A 261 2.09 34.85 -11.47
C VAL A 261 3.28 35.41 -10.69
N LEU A 262 3.74 34.71 -9.65
CA LEU A 262 4.92 35.08 -8.86
C LEU A 262 6.26 34.72 -9.53
N GLY A 263 6.25 34.32 -10.80
CA GLY A 263 7.44 34.08 -11.63
C GLY A 263 8.08 32.70 -11.45
N VAL A 264 7.37 31.74 -10.84
CA VAL A 264 7.87 30.37 -10.70
C VAL A 264 7.44 29.53 -11.89
N ASP A 265 8.40 28.94 -12.60
CA ASP A 265 8.10 27.87 -13.55
C ASP A 265 7.68 26.61 -12.76
N VAL A 266 6.38 26.39 -12.66
CA VAL A 266 5.76 25.29 -11.91
C VAL A 266 6.25 23.94 -12.42
N ARG A 267 6.36 23.76 -13.74
CA ARG A 267 6.75 22.50 -14.35
C ARG A 267 8.20 22.17 -14.05
N ARG A 268 9.12 23.11 -14.26
CA ARG A 268 10.54 22.92 -13.97
C ARG A 268 10.77 22.70 -12.48
N THR A 269 10.12 23.47 -11.63
CA THR A 269 10.25 23.33 -10.17
C THR A 269 9.76 21.97 -9.72
N ARG A 270 8.61 21.50 -10.20
CA ARG A 270 8.07 20.16 -9.88
C ARG A 270 9.03 19.06 -10.31
N VAL A 271 9.57 19.12 -11.54
CA VAL A 271 10.53 18.13 -12.04
C VAL A 271 11.81 18.12 -11.20
N LEU A 272 12.40 19.28 -10.93
CA LEU A 272 13.63 19.38 -10.16
C LEU A 272 13.44 18.91 -8.71
N SER A 273 12.32 19.26 -8.07
CA SER A 273 11.98 18.78 -6.74
C SER A 273 11.78 17.26 -6.70
N VAL A 274 11.14 16.67 -7.71
CA VAL A 274 11.01 15.22 -7.83
C VAL A 274 12.38 14.57 -8.01
N LEU A 275 13.24 15.10 -8.89
CA LEU A 275 14.60 14.57 -9.08
C LEU A 275 15.40 14.58 -7.78
N VAL A 276 15.37 15.68 -7.02
CA VAL A 276 16.05 15.77 -5.71
C VAL A 276 15.48 14.76 -4.71
N ALA A 277 14.16 14.63 -4.62
CA ALA A 277 13.54 13.68 -3.71
C ALA A 277 13.84 12.21 -4.10
N VAL A 278 13.84 11.90 -5.40
CA VAL A 278 14.20 10.57 -5.92
C VAL A 278 15.68 10.28 -5.64
N LEU A 279 16.57 11.25 -5.80
CA LEU A 279 18.00 11.10 -5.47
C LEU A 279 18.19 10.74 -4.00
N LEU A 280 17.55 11.49 -3.10
CA LEU A 280 17.62 11.26 -1.66
C LEU A 280 16.99 9.91 -1.24
N ALA A 281 15.87 9.51 -1.86
CA ALA A 281 15.25 8.23 -1.59
C ALA A 281 16.07 7.05 -2.14
N SER A 282 16.56 7.12 -3.37
CA SER A 282 17.35 6.05 -3.99
C SER A 282 18.71 5.85 -3.31
N ILE A 283 19.38 6.92 -2.85
CA ILE A 283 20.62 6.75 -2.07
C ILE A 283 20.35 6.11 -0.71
N ALA A 284 19.22 6.43 -0.06
CA ALA A 284 18.79 5.75 1.17
C ALA A 284 18.53 4.25 0.92
N VAL A 285 17.84 3.91 -0.19
CA VAL A 285 17.62 2.52 -0.62
C VAL A 285 18.95 1.81 -0.90
N THR A 286 19.93 2.49 -1.50
CA THR A 286 21.24 1.89 -1.79
C THR A 286 22.02 1.56 -0.52
N VAL A 287 21.89 2.37 0.53
CA VAL A 287 22.64 2.19 1.79
C VAL A 287 22.04 1.11 2.69
N ALA A 288 20.72 1.03 2.75
CA ALA A 288 20.03 0.25 3.78
C ALA A 288 18.76 -0.46 3.29
N GLY A 289 18.47 -0.44 1.99
CA GLY A 289 17.23 -0.98 1.43
C GLY A 289 16.04 -0.03 1.61
N PRO A 290 14.87 -0.37 1.05
CA PRO A 290 13.68 0.46 1.17
C PRO A 290 13.16 0.46 2.61
N VAL A 291 13.31 1.59 3.29
CA VAL A 291 12.80 1.78 4.65
C VAL A 291 11.39 2.38 4.60
N GLY A 292 10.40 1.57 4.97
CA GLY A 292 8.99 1.94 4.92
C GLY A 292 8.63 3.10 5.85
N PHE A 293 7.70 3.94 5.38
CA PHE A 293 6.98 4.97 6.14
C PHE A 293 7.80 6.14 6.71
N VAL A 294 9.13 6.11 6.75
CA VAL A 294 9.93 7.25 7.27
C VAL A 294 9.67 8.52 6.46
N GLY A 295 9.68 8.40 5.13
CA GLY A 295 9.39 9.50 4.20
C GLY A 295 7.91 9.96 4.20
N LEU A 296 7.02 9.26 4.90
CA LEU A 296 5.65 9.71 5.15
C LEU A 296 5.54 10.31 6.56
N ALA A 297 6.02 9.59 7.57
CA ALA A 297 5.84 9.91 8.99
C ALA A 297 6.57 11.18 9.41
N ALA A 298 7.85 11.31 9.05
CA ALA A 298 8.68 12.44 9.46
C ALA A 298 8.12 13.80 9.01
N PRO A 299 7.82 14.02 7.72
CA PRO A 299 7.20 15.28 7.28
C PRO A 299 5.77 15.50 7.80
N VAL A 300 4.99 14.43 8.01
CA VAL A 300 3.65 14.56 8.62
C VAL A 300 3.76 15.06 10.06
N VAL A 301 4.63 14.45 10.87
CA VAL A 301 4.91 14.89 12.25
C VAL A 301 5.45 16.32 12.26
N ALA A 302 6.39 16.65 11.37
CA ALA A 302 6.92 18.00 11.23
C ALA A 302 5.81 19.04 10.96
N ARG A 303 4.87 18.73 10.06
CA ARG A 303 3.72 19.61 9.76
C ARG A 303 2.72 19.70 10.91
N LEU A 304 2.50 18.63 11.67
CA LEU A 304 1.64 18.66 12.85
C LEU A 304 2.19 19.56 13.96
N VAL A 305 3.52 19.60 14.10
CA VAL A 305 4.20 20.55 15.00
C VAL A 305 4.13 21.97 14.43
N ALA A 306 4.32 22.14 13.11
CA ALA A 306 4.22 23.44 12.45
C ALA A 306 2.82 24.08 12.55
N ARG A 307 1.75 23.28 12.69
CA ARG A 307 0.40 23.79 13.00
C ARG A 307 0.30 24.46 14.36
N ARG A 308 1.15 24.08 15.32
CA ARG A 308 1.21 24.65 16.67
C ARG A 308 2.24 25.77 16.81
N VAL A 309 3.27 25.79 15.95
CA VAL A 309 4.35 26.78 15.99
C VAL A 309 4.35 27.62 14.70
N PRO A 310 3.76 28.84 14.73
CA PRO A 310 3.70 29.72 13.57
C PRO A 310 5.10 30.04 13.01
N GLY A 311 5.27 29.87 11.70
CA GLY A 311 6.52 30.14 10.98
C GLY A 311 7.34 28.88 10.64
N LEU A 312 7.18 27.78 11.39
CA LEU A 312 7.86 26.50 11.10
C LEU A 312 7.41 25.87 9.76
N GLY A 313 6.24 26.27 9.25
CA GLY A 313 5.71 25.80 7.97
C GLY A 313 6.48 26.28 6.73
N ARG A 314 7.38 27.27 6.86
CA ARG A 314 8.24 27.73 5.76
C ARG A 314 9.22 26.64 5.39
N HIS A 315 9.37 26.32 4.11
CA HIS A 315 10.17 25.17 3.68
C HIS A 315 11.64 25.26 4.12
N VAL A 316 12.21 26.46 4.24
CA VAL A 316 13.58 26.65 4.76
C VAL A 316 13.76 26.06 6.17
N LEU A 317 12.71 26.10 7.00
CA LEU A 317 12.71 25.56 8.37
C LEU A 317 12.08 24.17 8.45
N LEU A 318 11.05 23.92 7.64
CA LEU A 318 10.35 22.65 7.59
C LEU A 318 11.27 21.51 7.10
N LEU A 319 12.11 21.76 6.09
CA LEU A 319 12.99 20.72 5.52
C LEU A 319 14.04 20.24 6.53
N PRO A 320 14.85 21.10 7.19
CA PRO A 320 15.76 20.67 8.25
C PRO A 320 15.03 20.05 9.43
N PHE A 321 13.87 20.59 9.82
CA PHE A 321 13.10 20.01 10.92
C PHE A 321 12.59 18.60 10.59
N ALA A 322 12.07 18.39 9.39
CA ALA A 322 11.65 17.07 8.92
C ALA A 322 12.83 16.08 8.84
N ALA A 323 14.04 16.57 8.52
CA ALA A 323 15.27 15.76 8.57
C ALA A 323 15.55 15.23 9.99
N ILE A 324 15.50 16.10 11.01
CA ILE A 324 15.73 15.73 12.41
C ILE A 324 14.63 14.80 12.91
N VAL A 325 13.37 15.08 12.57
CA VAL A 325 12.27 14.17 12.91
C VAL A 325 12.46 12.81 12.24
N GLY A 326 12.94 12.77 10.99
CA GLY A 326 13.29 11.52 10.30
C GLY A 326 14.37 10.74 11.05
N VAL A 327 15.40 11.41 11.56
CA VAL A 327 16.42 10.81 12.43
C VAL A 327 15.78 10.21 13.69
N VAL A 328 14.91 10.95 14.38
CA VAL A 328 14.22 10.47 15.58
C VAL A 328 13.37 9.24 15.27
N VAL A 329 12.68 9.21 14.12
CA VAL A 329 11.86 8.06 13.70
C VAL A 329 12.73 6.83 13.45
N VAL A 330 13.83 6.97 12.70
CA VAL A 330 14.71 5.83 12.36
C VAL A 330 15.45 5.31 13.59
N LEU A 331 16.11 6.19 14.35
CA LEU A 331 16.84 5.78 15.55
C LEU A 331 15.90 5.29 16.64
N GLY A 332 14.74 5.93 16.81
CA GLY A 332 13.73 5.50 17.77
C GLY A 332 13.20 4.10 17.45
N ALA A 333 12.96 3.80 16.18
CA ALA A 333 12.55 2.46 15.75
C ALA A 333 13.64 1.41 15.98
N ASP A 334 14.90 1.74 15.67
CA ASP A 334 16.04 0.84 15.87
C ASP A 334 16.35 0.57 17.35
N VAL A 335 16.27 1.62 18.19
CA VAL A 335 16.41 1.49 19.65
C VAL A 335 15.26 0.66 20.23
N LEU A 336 14.02 0.91 19.80
CA LEU A 336 12.85 0.13 20.22
C LEU A 336 12.98 -1.34 19.81
N LEU A 337 13.45 -1.60 18.59
CA LEU A 337 13.72 -2.96 18.11
C LEU A 337 14.69 -3.69 19.04
N ARG A 338 15.80 -3.04 19.39
CA ARG A 338 16.84 -3.62 20.26
C ARG A 338 16.40 -3.78 21.71
N LEU A 339 15.43 -2.99 22.17
CA LEU A 339 14.78 -3.18 23.48
C LEU A 339 13.85 -4.39 23.49
N LEU A 340 13.07 -4.59 22.43
CA LEU A 340 12.07 -5.66 22.36
C LEU A 340 12.66 -7.03 22.03
N LEU A 341 13.72 -7.07 21.21
CA LEU A 341 14.37 -8.30 20.74
C LEU A 341 15.87 -8.27 21.05
N PRO A 342 16.28 -8.43 22.33
CA PRO A 342 17.69 -8.33 22.71
C PRO A 342 18.54 -9.48 22.14
N GLY A 343 19.86 -9.26 22.08
CA GLY A 343 20.83 -10.27 21.66
C GLY A 343 20.97 -10.39 20.14
N THR A 344 21.24 -11.61 19.67
CA THR A 344 21.52 -11.92 18.25
C THR A 344 20.31 -11.69 17.34
N LEU A 345 19.10 -11.79 17.88
CA LEU A 345 17.86 -11.53 17.14
C LEU A 345 17.79 -10.08 16.63
N SER A 346 18.33 -9.11 17.38
CA SER A 346 18.36 -7.69 16.96
C SER A 346 19.24 -7.39 15.74
N ILE A 347 20.13 -8.33 15.39
CA ILE A 347 21.02 -8.24 14.22
C ILE A 347 20.29 -8.81 13.00
N ALA A 348 19.52 -9.88 13.18
CA ALA A 348 18.76 -10.51 12.12
C ALA A 348 17.56 -9.66 11.68
N VAL A 349 16.88 -9.00 12.62
CA VAL A 349 15.65 -8.26 12.34
C VAL A 349 15.93 -6.88 11.70
N PRO A 350 15.39 -6.59 10.50
CA PRO A 350 15.49 -5.28 9.86
C PRO A 350 14.77 -4.18 10.64
N THR A 351 15.39 -3.00 10.72
CA THR A 351 14.82 -1.82 11.38
C THR A 351 13.56 -1.29 10.75
N GLY A 352 13.42 -1.44 9.43
CA GLY A 352 12.28 -0.91 8.69
C GLY A 352 10.98 -1.65 8.98
N ILE A 353 11.03 -2.85 9.58
CA ILE A 353 9.86 -3.52 10.14
C ILE A 353 9.23 -2.63 11.22
N VAL A 354 10.02 -2.15 12.17
CA VAL A 354 9.53 -1.31 13.28
C VAL A 354 9.09 0.06 12.77
N THR A 355 9.81 0.68 11.82
CA THR A 355 9.36 1.96 11.24
C THR A 355 8.04 1.79 10.48
N THR A 356 7.82 0.66 9.81
CA THR A 356 6.58 0.36 9.10
C THR A 356 5.41 0.17 10.07
N VAL A 357 5.60 -0.54 11.19
CA VAL A 357 4.58 -0.68 12.24
C VAL A 357 4.22 0.69 12.84
N LEU A 358 5.21 1.51 13.20
CA LEU A 358 4.99 2.86 13.72
C LEU A 358 4.28 3.76 12.68
N GLY A 359 4.69 3.65 11.42
CA GLY A 359 4.09 4.35 10.29
C GLY A 359 2.63 3.95 10.05
N ALA A 360 2.31 2.66 10.13
CA ALA A 360 0.96 2.14 10.04
C ALA A 360 0.07 2.71 11.15
N ILE A 361 0.55 2.74 12.39
CA ILE A 361 -0.16 3.33 13.54
C ILE A 361 -0.41 4.82 13.29
N LEU A 362 0.61 5.57 12.84
CA LEU A 362 0.47 6.99 12.53
C LEU A 362 -0.54 7.23 11.39
N LEU A 363 -0.52 6.41 10.34
CA LEU A 363 -1.43 6.51 9.21
C LEU A 363 -2.88 6.27 9.64
N ILE A 364 -3.13 5.24 10.45
CA ILE A 364 -4.44 4.95 11.05
C ILE A 364 -4.89 6.11 11.95
N TRP A 365 -4.00 6.63 12.79
CA TRP A 365 -4.29 7.77 13.65
C TRP A 365 -4.65 9.03 12.85
N LEU A 366 -3.92 9.30 11.76
CA LEU A 366 -4.19 10.42 10.86
C LEU A 366 -5.53 10.21 10.13
N ALA A 367 -5.79 9.02 9.62
CA ALA A 367 -7.05 8.66 8.96
C ALA A 367 -8.27 8.94 9.85
N ARG A 368 -8.14 8.67 11.15
CA ARG A 368 -9.18 8.96 12.13
C ARG A 368 -9.32 10.45 12.43
N ARG A 369 -8.35 11.31 12.11
CA ARG A 369 -8.42 12.76 12.36
C ARG A 369 -8.75 13.58 11.13
N LEU A 370 -8.59 13.02 9.93
CA LEU A 370 -9.03 13.65 8.70
C LEU A 370 -10.57 13.78 8.76
N ARG A 371 -11.06 14.99 8.53
CA ARG A 371 -12.50 15.21 8.32
C ARG A 371 -12.87 14.46 7.06
N ASP A 372 -14.00 13.76 7.10
CA ASP A 372 -14.57 13.17 5.90
C ASP A 372 -14.72 14.31 4.90
N SER A 373 -14.07 14.19 3.74
CA SER A 373 -14.27 15.12 2.64
C SER A 373 -15.78 15.15 2.41
N GLY A 374 -16.43 16.28 2.68
CA GLY A 374 -17.88 16.41 2.53
C GLY A 374 -18.32 16.02 1.11
N PRO A 375 -19.64 15.91 0.85
CA PRO A 375 -20.22 15.37 -0.40
C PRO A 375 -19.81 16.09 -1.71
N ALA A 376 -18.90 17.06 -1.67
CA ALA A 376 -18.40 17.84 -2.80
C ALA A 376 -17.20 17.23 -3.55
N SER A 377 -16.56 16.15 -3.09
CA SER A 377 -15.32 15.62 -3.72
C SER A 377 -15.48 14.27 -4.46
N SER A 378 -16.64 13.64 -4.40
CA SER A 378 -16.92 12.34 -5.05
C SER A 378 -17.61 12.46 -6.41
N ARG A 379 -17.59 13.64 -7.06
CA ARG A 379 -18.19 13.82 -8.41
C ARG A 379 -17.45 13.05 -9.52
N GLY A 380 -16.27 12.47 -9.25
CA GLY A 380 -15.41 11.80 -10.23
C GLY A 380 -15.76 10.34 -10.58
N ALA A 381 -16.73 9.72 -9.90
CA ALA A 381 -17.20 8.36 -10.23
C ALA A 381 -18.65 8.36 -10.70
N HIS A 382 -19.06 9.38 -11.47
CA HIS A 382 -20.01 9.11 -12.54
C HIS A 382 -19.30 8.13 -13.46
N GLY A 383 -19.41 6.83 -13.16
CA GLY A 383 -19.11 5.79 -14.13
C GLY A 383 -19.84 6.22 -15.36
N ALA A 384 -19.09 6.71 -16.36
CA ALA A 384 -19.62 7.24 -17.60
C ALA A 384 -20.78 6.34 -17.95
N LEU A 385 -22.00 6.89 -17.96
CA LEU A 385 -23.26 6.19 -18.22
C LEU A 385 -23.03 5.36 -19.48
N SER A 386 -22.51 4.16 -19.29
CA SER A 386 -22.05 3.33 -20.37
C SER A 386 -23.36 2.86 -20.91
N ARG A 387 -23.70 3.36 -22.11
CA ARG A 387 -24.98 3.14 -22.76
C ARG A 387 -25.46 1.74 -22.41
N PRO A 388 -26.66 1.59 -21.83
CA PRO A 388 -27.13 0.30 -21.35
C PRO A 388 -26.95 -0.72 -22.48
N ARG A 389 -26.00 -1.65 -22.30
CA ARG A 389 -25.78 -2.67 -23.32
C ARG A 389 -27.03 -3.53 -23.40
N SER A 390 -27.42 -3.89 -24.62
CA SER A 390 -28.59 -4.75 -24.85
C SER A 390 -28.39 -6.08 -24.14
N SER A 391 -29.47 -6.70 -23.69
CA SER A 391 -29.39 -8.02 -23.03
C SER A 391 -28.72 -9.08 -23.91
N ARG A 392 -28.87 -8.95 -25.24
CA ARG A 392 -28.18 -9.80 -26.24
C ARG A 392 -26.66 -9.62 -26.19
N ALA A 393 -26.17 -8.39 -26.14
CA ALA A 393 -24.73 -8.13 -26.04
C ALA A 393 -24.14 -8.70 -24.74
N VAL A 394 -24.88 -8.60 -23.63
CA VAL A 394 -24.47 -9.17 -22.34
C VAL A 394 -24.40 -10.70 -22.42
N LEU A 395 -25.42 -11.35 -23.01
CA LEU A 395 -25.43 -12.79 -23.21
C LEU A 395 -24.24 -13.25 -24.06
N VAL A 396 -23.96 -12.56 -25.17
CA VAL A 396 -22.79 -12.85 -26.02
C VAL A 396 -21.49 -12.75 -25.23
N VAL A 397 -21.31 -11.69 -24.44
CA VAL A 397 -20.12 -11.53 -23.58
C VAL A 397 -20.00 -12.69 -22.58
N VAL A 398 -21.09 -13.08 -21.92
CA VAL A 398 -21.09 -14.19 -20.97
C VAL A 398 -20.74 -15.51 -21.65
N VAL A 399 -21.34 -15.81 -22.81
CA VAL A 399 -21.06 -17.04 -23.57
C VAL A 399 -19.61 -17.08 -24.03
N VAL A 400 -19.09 -15.97 -24.60
CA VAL A 400 -17.69 -15.88 -25.05
C VAL A 400 -16.73 -16.07 -23.88
N LEU A 401 -17.00 -15.45 -22.73
CA LEU A 401 -16.17 -15.62 -21.54
C LEU A 401 -16.26 -17.02 -20.94
N ALA A 402 -17.44 -17.65 -20.95
CA ALA A 402 -17.61 -19.02 -20.49
C ALA A 402 -16.81 -19.99 -21.38
N LEU A 403 -16.85 -19.81 -22.70
CA LEU A 403 -16.02 -20.55 -23.65
C LEU A 403 -14.53 -20.29 -23.44
N ALA A 404 -14.13 -19.04 -23.20
CA ALA A 404 -12.74 -18.69 -22.92
C ALA A 404 -12.25 -19.32 -21.61
N VAL A 405 -13.07 -19.36 -20.56
CA VAL A 405 -12.77 -20.05 -19.30
C VAL A 405 -12.65 -21.56 -19.51
N ALA A 406 -13.57 -22.17 -20.27
CA ALA A 406 -13.47 -23.59 -20.62
C ALA A 406 -12.20 -23.90 -21.41
N ALA A 407 -11.86 -23.06 -22.39
CA ALA A 407 -10.63 -23.18 -23.16
C ALA A 407 -9.38 -23.00 -22.27
N ALA A 408 -9.38 -22.06 -21.34
CA ALA A 408 -8.29 -21.88 -20.38
C ALA A 408 -8.17 -23.06 -19.41
N ALA A 409 -9.28 -23.65 -18.97
CA ALA A 409 -9.26 -24.85 -18.13
C ALA A 409 -8.65 -26.04 -18.87
N VAL A 410 -9.07 -26.28 -20.12
CA VAL A 410 -8.50 -27.32 -20.98
C VAL A 410 -7.02 -27.04 -21.24
N ALA A 411 -6.66 -25.82 -21.63
CA ALA A 411 -5.26 -25.42 -21.84
C ALA A 411 -4.42 -25.62 -20.57
N GLY A 412 -4.96 -25.32 -19.39
CA GLY A 412 -4.27 -25.51 -18.11
C GLY A 412 -4.03 -26.98 -17.76
N LEU A 413 -4.81 -27.92 -18.29
CA LEU A 413 -4.58 -29.36 -18.16
C LEU A 413 -3.54 -29.86 -19.17
N LEU A 414 -3.62 -29.37 -20.42
CA LEU A 414 -2.74 -29.81 -21.52
C LEU A 414 -1.34 -29.21 -21.43
N LEU A 415 -1.23 -27.93 -21.09
CA LEU A 415 0.01 -27.15 -21.09
C LEU A 415 0.70 -27.16 -19.72
N GLY A 416 2.03 -27.20 -19.74
CA GLY A 416 2.90 -27.15 -18.57
C GLY A 416 4.32 -27.56 -18.94
N ASP A 417 5.05 -28.10 -17.97
CA ASP A 417 6.39 -28.70 -18.13
C ASP A 417 6.42 -29.79 -19.21
N ARG A 418 5.33 -30.55 -19.33
CA ARG A 418 5.09 -31.52 -20.42
C ARG A 418 3.76 -31.27 -21.09
N VAL A 419 3.72 -31.29 -22.41
CA VAL A 419 2.46 -31.20 -23.14
C VAL A 419 1.75 -32.55 -23.07
N VAL A 420 0.48 -32.52 -22.67
CA VAL A 420 -0.44 -33.67 -22.65
C VAL A 420 -1.51 -33.43 -23.70
N LEU A 421 -2.01 -34.48 -24.35
CA LEU A 421 -3.03 -34.37 -25.41
C LEU A 421 -4.45 -34.58 -24.87
N LEU A 422 -5.45 -34.18 -25.65
CA LEU A 422 -6.86 -34.40 -25.27
C LEU A 422 -7.20 -35.89 -25.10
N GLY A 423 -6.60 -36.76 -25.90
CA GLY A 423 -6.74 -38.21 -25.76
C GLY A 423 -6.21 -38.74 -24.43
N ASP A 424 -5.11 -38.17 -23.93
CA ASP A 424 -4.54 -38.53 -22.62
C ASP A 424 -5.45 -38.10 -21.47
N VAL A 425 -6.05 -36.92 -21.57
CA VAL A 425 -7.05 -36.44 -20.60
C VAL A 425 -8.28 -37.34 -20.60
N ALA A 426 -8.76 -37.75 -21.77
CA ALA A 426 -9.87 -38.69 -21.89
C ALA A 426 -9.51 -40.06 -21.29
N ASN A 427 -8.31 -40.58 -21.56
CA ASN A 427 -7.84 -41.84 -20.99
C ASN A 427 -7.71 -41.74 -19.46
N TRP A 428 -7.21 -40.64 -18.93
CA TRP A 428 -7.11 -40.41 -17.47
C TRP A 428 -8.47 -40.37 -16.81
N TRP A 429 -9.43 -39.64 -17.40
CA TRP A 429 -10.79 -39.57 -16.91
C TRP A 429 -11.48 -40.93 -16.85
N ASN A 430 -11.16 -41.81 -17.81
CA ASN A 430 -11.68 -43.18 -17.86
C ASN A 430 -10.83 -44.20 -17.07
N GLY A 431 -9.76 -43.78 -16.39
CA GLY A 431 -8.87 -44.68 -15.64
C GLY A 431 -7.96 -45.57 -16.51
N LEU A 432 -7.81 -45.23 -17.79
CA LEU A 432 -7.04 -45.97 -18.81
C LEU A 432 -5.66 -45.35 -19.09
N ALA A 433 -5.35 -44.19 -18.51
CA ALA A 433 -4.07 -43.52 -18.73
C ALA A 433 -2.89 -44.27 -18.09
N GLY A 434 -1.73 -44.21 -18.75
CA GLY A 434 -0.48 -44.70 -18.18
C GLY A 434 -0.04 -43.89 -16.94
N ARG A 435 0.73 -44.52 -16.05
CA ARG A 435 1.14 -43.98 -14.74
C ARG A 435 1.69 -42.54 -14.78
N HIS A 436 2.48 -42.20 -15.81
CA HIS A 436 3.04 -40.86 -15.96
C HIS A 436 1.98 -39.79 -16.28
N VAL A 437 1.05 -40.09 -17.19
CA VAL A 437 -0.06 -39.19 -17.56
C VAL A 437 -0.97 -39.00 -16.36
N THR A 438 -1.29 -40.09 -15.65
CA THR A 438 -2.11 -40.04 -14.43
C THR A 438 -1.47 -39.14 -13.37
N PHE A 439 -0.18 -39.30 -13.08
CA PHE A 439 0.51 -38.44 -12.12
C PHE A 439 0.46 -36.95 -12.50
N VAL A 440 0.70 -36.63 -13.78
CA VAL A 440 0.66 -35.24 -14.27
C VAL A 440 -0.74 -34.65 -14.13
N LEU A 441 -1.78 -35.37 -14.54
CA LEU A 441 -3.16 -34.87 -14.50
C LEU A 441 -3.73 -34.82 -13.08
N ASP A 442 -3.36 -35.74 -12.20
CA ASP A 442 -3.72 -35.71 -10.77
C ASP A 442 -3.16 -34.47 -10.07
N GLN A 443 -1.99 -33.96 -10.51
CA GLN A 443 -1.41 -32.72 -10.01
C GLN A 443 -2.00 -31.47 -10.70
N ARG A 444 -2.32 -31.55 -11.99
CA ARG A 444 -2.84 -30.40 -12.76
C ARG A 444 -4.31 -30.12 -12.51
N PHE A 445 -5.13 -31.14 -12.30
CA PHE A 445 -6.58 -30.97 -12.15
C PHE A 445 -6.94 -30.13 -10.91
N PRO A 446 -6.45 -30.44 -9.68
CA PRO A 446 -6.71 -29.59 -8.52
C PRO A 446 -6.14 -28.19 -8.70
N ARG A 447 -4.96 -28.08 -9.31
CA ARG A 447 -4.30 -26.79 -9.57
C ARG A 447 -5.11 -25.86 -10.48
N VAL A 448 -5.59 -26.37 -11.61
CA VAL A 448 -6.43 -25.60 -12.54
C VAL A 448 -7.74 -25.20 -11.87
N LEU A 449 -8.37 -26.13 -11.15
CA LEU A 449 -9.61 -25.86 -10.43
C LEU A 449 -9.39 -24.78 -9.34
N ALA A 450 -8.26 -24.81 -8.63
CA ALA A 450 -7.89 -23.81 -7.64
C ALA A 450 -7.80 -22.41 -8.25
N ALA A 451 -7.14 -22.29 -9.40
CA ALA A 451 -7.01 -21.02 -10.13
C ALA A 451 -8.39 -20.45 -10.52
N LEU A 452 -9.27 -21.31 -11.05
CA LEU A 452 -10.62 -20.91 -11.47
C LEU A 452 -11.49 -20.45 -10.29
N LEU A 453 -11.56 -21.27 -9.22
CA LEU A 453 -12.40 -20.99 -8.06
C LEU A 453 -11.91 -19.76 -7.29
N ALA A 454 -10.62 -19.66 -7.01
CA ALA A 454 -10.07 -18.51 -6.31
C ALA A 454 -10.17 -17.23 -7.16
N GLY A 455 -9.95 -17.32 -8.48
CA GLY A 455 -10.13 -16.20 -9.39
C GLY A 455 -11.57 -15.67 -9.40
N ALA A 456 -12.56 -16.57 -9.44
CA ALA A 456 -13.97 -16.20 -9.34
C ALA A 456 -14.31 -15.58 -7.97
N ALA A 457 -13.83 -16.18 -6.87
CA ALA A 457 -14.09 -15.71 -5.51
C ALA A 457 -13.50 -14.31 -5.26
N LEU A 458 -12.25 -14.07 -5.67
CA LEU A 458 -11.59 -12.77 -5.53
C LEU A 458 -12.24 -11.69 -6.40
N ALA A 459 -12.69 -12.04 -7.61
CA ALA A 459 -13.43 -11.11 -8.46
C ALA A 459 -14.82 -10.77 -7.91
N LEU A 460 -15.52 -11.73 -7.31
CA LEU A 460 -16.78 -11.50 -6.62
C LEU A 460 -16.58 -10.60 -5.39
N ALA A 461 -15.60 -10.92 -4.55
CA ALA A 461 -15.22 -10.09 -3.40
C ALA A 461 -14.86 -8.66 -3.83
N GLY A 462 -14.07 -8.52 -4.90
CA GLY A 462 -13.71 -7.23 -5.49
C GLY A 462 -14.93 -6.44 -5.99
N THR A 463 -15.88 -7.12 -6.65
CA THR A 463 -17.14 -6.49 -7.08
C THR A 463 -17.90 -5.89 -5.89
N ILE A 464 -18.02 -6.66 -4.80
CA ILE A 464 -18.71 -6.22 -3.57
C ILE A 464 -17.98 -5.05 -2.93
N VAL A 465 -16.66 -5.17 -2.73
CA VAL A 465 -15.85 -4.14 -2.07
C VAL A 465 -15.88 -2.82 -2.84
N GLN A 466 -15.76 -2.86 -4.17
CA GLN A 466 -15.81 -1.66 -5.00
C GLN A 466 -17.17 -0.97 -4.97
N ALA A 467 -18.26 -1.74 -4.91
CA ALA A 467 -19.61 -1.22 -4.82
C ALA A 467 -19.86 -0.56 -3.46
N VAL A 468 -19.55 -1.25 -2.36
CA VAL A 468 -19.75 -0.75 -1.00
C VAL A 468 -18.86 0.46 -0.70
N CYS A 469 -17.59 0.41 -1.13
CA CYS A 469 -16.65 1.50 -0.94
C CYS A 469 -16.86 2.65 -1.95
N ARG A 470 -17.72 2.49 -2.96
CA ARG A 470 -17.89 3.45 -4.06
C ARG A 470 -16.57 3.89 -4.66
N ASN A 471 -15.65 2.94 -4.75
CA ASN A 471 -14.30 3.19 -5.22
C ASN A 471 -13.94 2.05 -6.17
N PRO A 472 -13.83 2.31 -7.49
CA PRO A 472 -13.56 1.27 -8.49
C PRO A 472 -12.17 0.64 -8.34
N LEU A 473 -11.39 1.09 -7.37
CA LEU A 473 -10.02 0.68 -7.10
C LEU A 473 -9.89 0.06 -5.71
N ALA A 474 -11.00 0.00 -4.97
CA ALA A 474 -11.02 -0.77 -3.76
C ALA A 474 -10.79 -2.24 -4.12
N GLU A 475 -9.84 -2.86 -3.45
CA GLU A 475 -9.53 -4.27 -3.55
C GLU A 475 -9.83 -4.91 -2.19
N PRO A 476 -10.25 -6.20 -2.12
CA PRO A 476 -10.50 -6.86 -0.84
C PRO A 476 -9.29 -6.89 0.10
N SER A 477 -8.06 -6.78 -0.42
CA SER A 477 -6.83 -6.61 0.35
C SER A 477 -6.85 -5.39 1.28
N LEU A 478 -7.55 -4.31 0.88
CA LEU A 478 -7.71 -3.10 1.69
C LEU A 478 -8.55 -3.33 2.96
N LEU A 479 -9.34 -4.41 3.00
CA LEU A 479 -10.02 -4.80 4.23
C LEU A 479 -9.07 -5.46 5.25
N GLY A 480 -7.80 -5.64 4.90
CA GLY A 480 -6.79 -6.31 5.71
C GLY A 480 -6.99 -7.83 5.78
N VAL A 481 -7.93 -8.37 5.02
CA VAL A 481 -8.31 -9.79 5.01
C VAL A 481 -7.16 -10.65 4.47
N THR A 482 -6.59 -10.27 3.33
CA THR A 482 -5.45 -10.98 2.71
C THR A 482 -4.24 -11.00 3.65
N SER A 483 -3.92 -9.86 4.28
CA SER A 483 -2.81 -9.78 5.23
C SER A 483 -3.07 -10.54 6.53
N GLY A 484 -4.31 -10.53 7.02
CA GLY A 484 -4.69 -11.26 8.23
C GLY A 484 -4.68 -12.78 8.02
N ALA A 485 -5.25 -13.26 6.93
CA ALA A 485 -5.11 -14.66 6.51
C ALA A 485 -3.64 -15.01 6.28
N GLY A 486 -2.92 -14.05 5.70
CA GLY A 486 -1.48 -13.99 5.59
C GLY A 486 -0.75 -14.46 6.84
N LEU A 487 -0.95 -13.66 7.89
CA LEU A 487 -0.35 -13.85 9.20
C LEU A 487 -0.78 -15.16 9.86
N GLY A 488 -2.07 -15.50 9.82
CA GLY A 488 -2.58 -16.73 10.43
C GLY A 488 -1.95 -17.99 9.84
N ALA A 489 -1.86 -18.07 8.52
CA ALA A 489 -1.26 -19.22 7.84
C ALA A 489 0.24 -19.31 8.05
N VAL A 490 0.98 -18.20 7.88
CA VAL A 490 2.45 -18.20 8.09
C VAL A 490 2.78 -18.58 9.53
N THR A 491 1.97 -18.13 10.51
CA THR A 491 2.11 -18.54 11.91
C THR A 491 1.97 -20.06 12.08
N MET A 492 0.96 -20.68 11.47
CA MET A 492 0.79 -22.13 11.54
C MET A 492 1.89 -22.90 10.82
N ILE A 493 2.30 -22.45 9.62
CA ILE A 493 3.39 -23.07 8.86
C ILE A 493 4.69 -23.09 9.67
N LEU A 494 5.03 -21.96 10.32
CA LEU A 494 6.32 -21.80 10.97
C LEU A 494 6.36 -22.35 12.39
N LEU A 495 5.24 -22.30 13.12
CA LEU A 495 5.20 -22.72 14.53
C LEU A 495 4.65 -24.14 14.75
N VAL A 496 3.96 -24.72 13.76
CA VAL A 496 3.33 -26.05 13.88
C VAL A 496 3.77 -26.93 12.69
N PRO A 497 4.92 -27.62 12.81
CA PRO A 497 5.39 -28.53 11.76
C PRO A 497 4.35 -29.62 11.47
N GLY A 498 4.09 -29.89 10.19
CA GLY A 498 3.13 -30.91 9.76
C GLY A 498 1.65 -30.54 9.96
N VAL A 499 1.33 -29.25 10.14
CA VAL A 499 -0.05 -28.80 10.30
C VAL A 499 -0.95 -29.24 9.13
N GLY A 500 -2.12 -29.79 9.48
CA GLY A 500 -3.13 -30.16 8.50
C GLY A 500 -3.81 -28.95 7.84
N ILE A 501 -4.49 -29.21 6.71
CA ILE A 501 -5.16 -28.18 5.89
C ILE A 501 -6.24 -27.43 6.68
N TRP A 502 -7.05 -28.13 7.48
CA TRP A 502 -8.17 -27.55 8.21
C TRP A 502 -7.73 -26.59 9.32
N PRO A 503 -6.79 -26.95 10.23
CA PRO A 503 -6.24 -26.00 11.20
C PRO A 503 -5.56 -24.79 10.55
N MET A 504 -4.83 -25.00 9.45
CA MET A 504 -4.19 -23.91 8.72
C MET A 504 -5.23 -22.94 8.11
N SER A 505 -6.27 -23.49 7.48
CA SER A 505 -7.38 -22.71 6.91
C SER A 505 -8.18 -21.97 7.99
N ALA A 506 -8.37 -22.58 9.16
CA ALA A 506 -9.02 -21.96 10.30
C ALA A 506 -8.18 -20.80 10.85
N ALA A 507 -6.87 -20.98 11.03
CA ALA A 507 -5.98 -19.91 11.49
C ALA A 507 -5.94 -18.74 10.51
N ALA A 508 -5.89 -19.02 9.21
CA ALA A 508 -5.99 -18.00 8.17
C ALA A 508 -7.35 -17.28 8.21
N ALA A 509 -8.47 -17.99 8.34
CA ALA A 509 -9.79 -17.37 8.48
C ALA A 509 -9.89 -16.47 9.73
N ILE A 510 -9.41 -16.95 10.88
CA ILE A 510 -9.38 -16.18 12.13
C ILE A 510 -8.54 -14.91 11.97
N GLY A 511 -7.34 -15.03 11.40
CA GLY A 511 -6.48 -13.88 11.12
C GLY A 511 -7.13 -12.87 10.17
N ALA A 512 -7.77 -13.35 9.10
CA ALA A 512 -8.52 -12.52 8.16
C ALA A 512 -9.63 -11.72 8.83
N PHE A 513 -10.49 -12.38 9.62
CA PHE A 513 -11.61 -11.73 10.30
C PHE A 513 -11.16 -10.83 11.45
N ALA A 514 -10.07 -11.17 12.14
CA ALA A 514 -9.49 -10.32 13.18
C ALA A 514 -9.01 -8.98 12.61
N VAL A 515 -8.25 -9.01 11.52
CA VAL A 515 -7.77 -7.77 10.87
C VAL A 515 -8.93 -7.02 10.19
N PHE A 516 -9.88 -7.72 9.56
CA PHE A 516 -11.10 -7.10 9.03
C PHE A 516 -11.89 -6.37 10.12
N GLY A 517 -12.12 -7.02 11.27
CA GLY A 517 -12.82 -6.42 12.40
C GLY A 517 -12.09 -5.19 12.94
N LEU A 518 -10.75 -5.23 13.01
CA LEU A 518 -9.92 -4.09 13.37
C LEU A 518 -10.09 -2.93 12.38
N VAL A 519 -9.94 -3.18 11.07
CA VAL A 519 -10.04 -2.17 10.02
C VAL A 519 -11.44 -1.56 9.99
N TYR A 520 -12.48 -2.40 10.01
CA TYR A 520 -13.88 -1.96 10.01
C TYR A 520 -14.20 -1.14 11.26
N GLY A 521 -13.84 -1.64 12.45
CA GLY A 521 -14.09 -0.99 13.73
C GLY A 521 -13.38 0.35 13.88
N LEU A 522 -12.13 0.47 13.41
CA LEU A 522 -11.39 1.73 13.43
C LEU A 522 -11.91 2.75 12.41
N SER A 523 -12.50 2.27 11.31
CA SER A 523 -13.09 3.10 10.26
C SER A 523 -14.46 3.66 10.65
N TYR A 524 -15.23 2.89 11.41
CA TYR A 524 -16.59 3.26 11.81
C TYR A 524 -16.60 4.39 12.85
N ARG A 525 -17.18 5.55 12.50
CA ARG A 525 -17.52 6.62 13.46
C ARG A 525 -18.78 7.36 13.04
N GLY A 526 -19.93 6.91 13.52
CA GLY A 526 -21.23 7.47 13.11
C GLY A 526 -21.55 7.22 11.63
N GLY A 527 -20.89 6.23 11.02
CA GLY A 527 -20.95 5.92 9.60
C GLY A 527 -19.59 5.43 9.07
N LEU A 528 -19.63 4.79 7.90
CA LEU A 528 -18.45 4.28 7.19
C LEU A 528 -18.08 5.22 6.04
N SER A 529 -16.91 5.86 6.12
CA SER A 529 -16.36 6.68 5.03
C SER A 529 -15.33 5.90 4.23
N SER A 530 -15.45 5.93 2.90
CA SER A 530 -14.62 5.15 1.99
C SER A 530 -13.15 5.55 2.06
N ASP A 531 -12.85 6.85 2.11
CA ASP A 531 -11.49 7.37 2.20
C ASP A 531 -10.79 6.89 3.47
N ARG A 532 -11.51 6.89 4.60
CA ARG A 532 -10.97 6.42 5.88
C ARG A 532 -10.76 4.91 5.88
N LEU A 533 -11.71 4.14 5.34
CA LEU A 533 -11.57 2.70 5.21
C LEU A 533 -10.33 2.33 4.38
N VAL A 534 -10.11 2.99 3.26
CA VAL A 534 -8.93 2.77 2.41
C VAL A 534 -7.64 3.13 3.15
N LEU A 535 -7.59 4.28 3.84
CA LEU A 535 -6.37 4.72 4.51
C LEU A 535 -6.01 3.84 5.72
N ILE A 536 -7.01 3.44 6.51
CA ILE A 536 -6.84 2.48 7.62
C ILE A 536 -6.46 1.11 7.07
N GLY A 537 -7.07 0.69 5.97
CA GLY A 537 -6.76 -0.54 5.24
C GLY A 537 -5.30 -0.65 4.82
N ILE A 538 -4.79 0.38 4.13
CA ILE A 538 -3.37 0.45 3.71
C ILE A 538 -2.44 0.41 4.92
N GLY A 539 -2.77 1.13 6.00
CA GLY A 539 -1.99 1.11 7.24
C GLY A 539 -1.97 -0.27 7.89
N ALA A 540 -3.14 -0.89 8.05
CA ALA A 540 -3.26 -2.23 8.62
C ALA A 540 -2.53 -3.28 7.78
N GLN A 541 -2.67 -3.24 6.45
CA GLN A 541 -1.95 -4.14 5.55
C GLN A 541 -0.44 -4.01 5.72
N ALA A 542 0.10 -2.78 5.74
CA ALA A 542 1.53 -2.56 5.93
C ALA A 542 2.01 -3.04 7.31
N GLY A 543 1.27 -2.76 8.38
CA GLY A 543 1.61 -3.21 9.73
C GLY A 543 1.59 -4.74 9.87
N VAL A 544 0.59 -5.40 9.29
CA VAL A 544 0.48 -6.87 9.32
C VAL A 544 1.56 -7.52 8.44
N MET A 545 1.88 -6.96 7.27
CA MET A 545 3.00 -7.44 6.46
C MET A 545 4.35 -7.29 7.17
N ALA A 546 4.55 -6.21 7.92
CA ALA A 546 5.75 -6.05 8.77
C ALA A 546 5.81 -7.13 9.86
N LEU A 547 4.67 -7.47 10.49
CA LEU A 547 4.59 -8.57 11.46
C LEU A 547 4.87 -9.94 10.83
N ILE A 548 4.39 -10.20 9.62
CA ILE A 548 4.72 -11.44 8.90
C ILE A 548 6.22 -11.50 8.61
N THR A 549 6.80 -10.41 8.11
CA THR A 549 8.23 -10.33 7.81
C THR A 549 9.05 -10.58 9.08
N LEU A 550 8.65 -9.99 10.20
CA LEU A 550 9.27 -10.21 11.50
C LEU A 550 9.24 -11.70 11.89
N LEU A 551 8.07 -12.33 11.79
CA LEU A 551 7.89 -13.73 12.13
C LEU A 551 8.78 -14.64 11.27
N VAL A 552 8.81 -14.42 9.95
CA VAL A 552 9.64 -15.19 9.02
C VAL A 552 11.12 -15.05 9.36
N VAL A 553 11.60 -13.82 9.57
CA VAL A 553 13.01 -13.55 9.87
C VAL A 553 13.44 -14.11 11.22
N VAL A 554 12.56 -14.10 12.23
CA VAL A 554 12.88 -14.60 13.57
C VAL A 554 12.83 -16.13 13.65
N VAL A 555 11.82 -16.76 13.02
CA VAL A 555 11.57 -18.20 13.19
C VAL A 555 12.29 -19.04 12.12
N ALA A 556 12.29 -18.57 10.87
CA ALA A 556 12.82 -19.33 9.73
C ALA A 556 13.68 -18.45 8.81
N PRO A 557 14.81 -17.91 9.31
CA PRO A 557 15.68 -17.04 8.53
C PRO A 557 16.29 -17.71 7.29
N TRP A 558 16.27 -19.05 7.22
CA TRP A 558 16.83 -19.84 6.12
C TRP A 558 15.78 -20.41 5.16
N ASP A 559 14.49 -20.44 5.54
CA ASP A 559 13.38 -20.96 4.71
C ASP A 559 12.51 -19.82 4.15
N VAL A 560 13.15 -18.73 3.74
CA VAL A 560 12.47 -17.54 3.21
C VAL A 560 11.67 -17.86 1.95
N ASN A 561 12.12 -18.80 1.12
CA ASN A 561 11.42 -19.21 -0.11
C ASN A 561 10.02 -19.78 0.20
N LEU A 562 9.87 -20.57 1.27
CA LEU A 562 8.58 -21.11 1.69
C LEU A 562 7.60 -19.98 2.03
N ALA A 563 8.06 -18.97 2.78
CA ALA A 563 7.27 -17.81 3.13
C ALA A 563 6.94 -16.96 1.89
N LEU A 564 7.90 -16.71 1.00
CA LEU A 564 7.71 -15.96 -0.24
C LEU A 564 6.74 -16.65 -1.19
N THR A 565 6.83 -17.96 -1.36
CA THR A 565 5.92 -18.74 -2.20
C THR A 565 4.49 -18.67 -1.68
N TRP A 566 4.32 -18.65 -0.36
CA TRP A 566 2.99 -18.55 0.23
C TRP A 566 2.42 -17.11 0.18
N LEU A 567 3.27 -16.10 0.45
CA LEU A 567 2.90 -14.68 0.36
C LEU A 567 2.67 -14.17 -1.07
N SER A 568 3.27 -14.83 -2.05
CA SER A 568 3.11 -14.49 -3.47
C SER A 568 1.90 -15.15 -4.14
N GLY A 569 1.24 -16.09 -3.44
CA GLY A 569 0.11 -16.84 -3.96
C GLY A 569 0.52 -17.88 -5.00
N SER A 570 0.38 -19.16 -4.66
CA SER A 570 0.73 -20.28 -5.53
C SER A 570 -0.38 -21.33 -5.60
N THR A 571 -0.65 -21.75 -6.83
CA THR A 571 -1.53 -22.86 -7.21
C THR A 571 -0.75 -24.19 -7.27
N TYR A 572 0.55 -24.16 -6.96
CA TYR A 572 1.40 -25.35 -6.90
C TYR A 572 1.05 -26.22 -5.67
N GLY A 573 1.07 -27.54 -5.88
CA GLY A 573 0.89 -28.54 -4.81
C GLY A 573 -0.49 -28.50 -4.14
N ARG A 574 -1.53 -28.02 -4.85
CA ARG A 574 -2.88 -27.93 -4.29
C ARG A 574 -3.61 -29.26 -4.37
N THR A 575 -4.43 -29.57 -3.37
CA THR A 575 -5.29 -30.76 -3.35
C THR A 575 -6.76 -30.37 -3.43
N LEU A 576 -7.65 -31.30 -3.82
CA LEU A 576 -9.09 -31.02 -3.90
C LEU A 576 -9.70 -30.62 -2.55
N GLU A 577 -9.19 -31.18 -1.44
CA GLU A 577 -9.64 -30.85 -0.10
C GLU A 577 -9.43 -29.37 0.25
N GLN A 578 -8.32 -28.79 -0.20
CA GLN A 578 -8.01 -27.36 -0.02
C GLN A 578 -9.00 -26.44 -0.77
N LEU A 579 -9.72 -26.98 -1.75
CA LEU A 579 -10.67 -26.22 -2.57
C LEU A 579 -12.09 -26.21 -2.01
N ILE A 580 -12.39 -27.11 -1.07
CA ILE A 580 -13.72 -27.22 -0.47
C ILE A 580 -14.17 -25.88 0.16
N PRO A 581 -13.34 -25.18 0.97
CA PRO A 581 -13.78 -23.92 1.58
C PRO A 581 -14.14 -22.83 0.56
N VAL A 582 -13.36 -22.69 -0.53
CA VAL A 582 -13.65 -21.68 -1.56
C VAL A 582 -14.86 -22.07 -2.41
N ALA A 583 -15.05 -23.36 -2.69
CA ALA A 583 -16.23 -23.85 -3.39
C ALA A 583 -17.51 -23.61 -2.57
N LEU A 584 -17.49 -23.93 -1.27
CA LEU A 584 -18.62 -23.67 -0.36
C LEU A 584 -18.91 -22.17 -0.22
N ALA A 585 -17.86 -21.35 -0.09
CA ALA A 585 -18.02 -19.89 -0.03
C ALA A 585 -18.67 -19.35 -1.31
N LEU A 586 -18.25 -19.80 -2.49
CA LEU A 586 -18.88 -19.42 -3.76
C LEU A 586 -20.32 -19.91 -3.86
N LEU A 587 -20.60 -21.14 -3.44
CA LEU A 587 -21.93 -21.73 -3.46
C LEU A 587 -22.95 -20.93 -2.62
N VAL A 588 -22.52 -20.43 -1.45
CA VAL A 588 -23.39 -19.70 -0.52
C VAL A 588 -23.43 -18.20 -0.82
N LEU A 589 -22.28 -17.59 -1.10
CA LEU A 589 -22.14 -16.12 -1.17
C LEU A 589 -22.46 -15.56 -2.56
N THR A 590 -22.39 -16.36 -3.62
CA THR A 590 -22.83 -15.91 -4.95
C THR A 590 -24.34 -15.68 -4.99
N PRO A 591 -25.21 -16.62 -4.53
CA PRO A 591 -26.65 -16.38 -4.41
C PRO A 591 -26.98 -15.22 -3.46
N LEU A 592 -26.28 -15.12 -2.33
CA LEU A 592 -26.44 -14.00 -1.40
C LEU A 592 -26.16 -12.66 -2.10
N THR A 593 -25.07 -12.56 -2.85
CA THR A 593 -24.73 -11.33 -3.60
C THR A 593 -25.75 -11.05 -4.70
N ALA A 594 -26.25 -12.09 -5.36
CA ALA A 594 -27.31 -11.96 -6.36
C ALA A 594 -28.63 -11.46 -5.75
N PHE A 595 -28.95 -11.85 -4.51
CA PHE A 595 -30.10 -11.34 -3.76
C PHE A 595 -29.94 -9.84 -3.47
N TYR A 596 -28.77 -9.41 -2.97
CA TYR A 596 -28.44 -8.01 -2.65
C TYR A 596 -28.03 -7.15 -3.86
N ARG A 597 -28.20 -7.63 -5.10
CA ARG A 597 -27.74 -6.91 -6.31
C ARG A 597 -28.35 -5.52 -6.49
N ARG A 598 -29.60 -5.32 -6.05
CA ARG A 598 -30.29 -4.02 -6.13
C ARG A 598 -29.71 -3.06 -5.11
N ASP A 599 -29.48 -3.54 -3.89
CA ASP A 599 -28.88 -2.75 -2.82
C ASP A 599 -27.45 -2.34 -3.20
N LEU A 600 -26.68 -3.23 -3.84
CA LEU A 600 -25.38 -2.90 -4.43
C LEU A 600 -25.47 -1.82 -5.53
N ASP A 601 -26.48 -1.88 -6.40
CA ASP A 601 -26.72 -0.85 -7.43
C ASP A 601 -27.00 0.53 -6.81
N VAL A 602 -27.77 0.59 -5.72
CA VAL A 602 -28.11 1.85 -5.03
C VAL A 602 -26.95 2.33 -4.15
N LEU A 603 -26.25 1.43 -3.45
CA LEU A 603 -25.05 1.74 -2.66
C LEU A 603 -23.93 2.37 -3.51
N ALA A 604 -23.87 2.03 -4.80
CA ALA A 604 -22.90 2.57 -5.73
C ALA A 604 -23.20 4.03 -6.16
N LEU A 605 -24.40 4.57 -5.88
CA LEU A 605 -24.81 5.93 -6.26
C LEU A 605 -24.24 6.97 -5.27
N ASP A 606 -24.71 6.95 -4.01
CA ASP A 606 -24.34 7.89 -2.96
C ASP A 606 -24.67 7.33 -1.55
N ASP A 607 -24.56 8.15 -0.51
CA ASP A 607 -24.88 7.77 0.88
C ASP A 607 -26.33 8.05 1.30
N ASP A 608 -27.04 8.92 0.59
CA ASP A 608 -28.34 9.45 1.02
C ASP A 608 -29.50 8.71 0.34
N THR A 609 -29.38 8.44 -0.96
CA THR A 609 -30.34 7.70 -1.79
C THR A 609 -30.69 6.32 -1.20
N PRO A 610 -29.72 5.48 -0.76
CA PRO A 610 -30.09 4.22 -0.10
C PRO A 610 -30.90 4.42 1.20
N ARG A 611 -30.61 5.47 1.98
CA ARG A 611 -31.34 5.77 3.23
C ARG A 611 -32.78 6.15 2.93
N VAL A 612 -32.99 6.99 1.93
CA VAL A 612 -34.33 7.40 1.47
C VAL A 612 -35.13 6.21 0.96
N LEU A 613 -34.48 5.24 0.31
CA LEU A 613 -35.10 4.00 -0.18
C LEU A 613 -35.28 2.92 0.91
N GLY A 614 -35.00 3.23 2.19
CA GLY A 614 -35.23 2.33 3.31
C GLY A 614 -34.15 1.25 3.50
N VAL A 615 -33.01 1.35 2.82
CA VAL A 615 -31.90 0.40 2.99
C VAL A 615 -31.22 0.64 4.33
N ALA A 616 -31.14 -0.40 5.16
CA ALA A 616 -30.36 -0.38 6.39
C ALA A 616 -28.86 -0.38 6.08
N LEU A 617 -28.33 0.80 5.73
CA LEU A 617 -27.00 1.00 5.17
C LEU A 617 -25.89 0.27 5.94
N ASP A 618 -25.75 0.55 7.23
CA ASP A 618 -24.62 0.04 8.01
C ASP A 618 -24.64 -1.49 8.12
N ARG A 619 -25.83 -2.08 8.29
CA ARG A 619 -26.01 -3.54 8.35
C ARG A 619 -25.70 -4.18 6.99
N THR A 620 -26.21 -3.58 5.91
CA THR A 620 -26.02 -4.08 4.55
C THR A 620 -24.55 -4.00 4.14
N ARG A 621 -23.87 -2.89 4.47
CA ARG A 621 -22.43 -2.73 4.25
C ARG A 621 -21.63 -3.75 5.05
N LEU A 622 -21.92 -3.93 6.34
CA LEU A 622 -21.23 -4.90 7.16
C LEU A 622 -21.40 -6.33 6.62
N LEU A 623 -22.62 -6.74 6.27
CA LEU A 623 -22.91 -8.06 5.73
C LEU A 623 -22.17 -8.30 4.41
N LEU A 624 -22.25 -7.35 3.48
CA LEU A 624 -21.59 -7.46 2.18
C LEU A 624 -20.06 -7.46 2.31
N LEU A 625 -19.49 -6.60 3.14
CA LEU A 625 -18.04 -6.59 3.39
C LEU A 625 -17.57 -7.85 4.13
N ALA A 626 -18.36 -8.39 5.05
CA ALA A 626 -18.08 -9.67 5.68
C ALA A 626 -18.15 -10.84 4.69
N ALA A 627 -19.10 -10.83 3.75
CA ALA A 627 -19.17 -11.80 2.66
C ALA A 627 -17.94 -11.71 1.74
N ALA A 628 -17.51 -10.48 1.37
CA ALA A 628 -16.29 -10.27 0.61
C ALA A 628 -15.03 -10.72 1.38
N ALA A 629 -14.99 -10.48 2.69
CA ALA A 629 -13.92 -10.97 3.56
C ALA A 629 -13.88 -12.50 3.60
N LEU A 630 -15.04 -13.18 3.71
CA LEU A 630 -15.11 -14.63 3.72
C LEU A 630 -14.66 -15.25 2.37
N LEU A 631 -15.11 -14.69 1.24
CA LEU A 631 -14.66 -15.09 -0.10
C LEU A 631 -13.14 -14.95 -0.25
N THR A 632 -12.60 -13.81 0.20
CA THR A 632 -11.17 -13.53 0.11
C THR A 632 -10.37 -14.45 1.02
N ALA A 633 -10.80 -14.66 2.27
CA ALA A 633 -10.16 -15.58 3.19
C ALA A 633 -10.16 -17.01 2.62
N ALA A 634 -11.29 -17.50 2.10
CA ALA A 634 -11.38 -18.83 1.50
C ALA A 634 -10.45 -18.99 0.29
N ALA A 635 -10.36 -17.98 -0.59
CA ALA A 635 -9.43 -17.97 -1.71
C ALA A 635 -7.96 -17.96 -1.24
N VAL A 636 -7.63 -17.18 -0.22
CA VAL A 636 -6.27 -17.08 0.35
C VAL A 636 -5.86 -18.37 1.05
N CYS A 637 -6.78 -19.05 1.75
CA CYS A 637 -6.51 -20.38 2.29
C CYS A 637 -6.20 -21.40 1.19
N ALA A 638 -6.95 -21.33 0.07
CA ALA A 638 -6.78 -22.27 -1.02
C ALA A 638 -5.45 -22.07 -1.76
N ILE A 639 -5.11 -20.84 -2.18
CA ILE A 639 -3.97 -20.59 -3.08
C ILE A 639 -2.99 -19.51 -2.61
N GLY A 640 -3.10 -19.02 -1.38
CA GLY A 640 -2.26 -17.94 -0.85
C GLY A 640 -2.72 -16.55 -1.26
N ALA A 641 -1.92 -15.53 -0.96
CA ALA A 641 -2.29 -14.13 -1.20
C ALA A 641 -2.18 -13.76 -2.69
N LEU A 642 -3.32 -13.50 -3.34
CA LEU A 642 -3.37 -12.96 -4.71
C LEU A 642 -3.81 -11.50 -4.69
N ALA A 643 -3.16 -10.70 -5.51
CA ALA A 643 -3.49 -9.30 -5.72
C ALA A 643 -4.07 -9.08 -7.14
N PHE A 644 -4.60 -7.89 -7.39
CA PHE A 644 -5.16 -7.39 -8.66
C PHE A 644 -6.44 -8.06 -9.18
N VAL A 645 -6.69 -9.34 -8.90
CA VAL A 645 -7.88 -10.03 -9.43
C VAL A 645 -9.17 -9.30 -9.04
N GLY A 646 -9.29 -8.96 -7.75
CA GLY A 646 -10.42 -8.20 -7.22
C GLY A 646 -10.47 -6.73 -7.66
N LEU A 647 -9.42 -6.22 -8.31
CA LEU A 647 -9.39 -4.87 -8.86
C LEU A 647 -9.72 -4.85 -10.36
N VAL A 648 -9.03 -5.68 -11.14
CA VAL A 648 -9.06 -5.70 -12.60
C VAL A 648 -10.34 -6.31 -13.16
N ALA A 649 -10.74 -7.49 -12.65
CA ALA A 649 -11.89 -8.23 -13.17
C ALA A 649 -13.22 -7.46 -13.07
N PRO A 650 -13.63 -6.91 -11.90
CA PRO A 650 -14.87 -6.14 -11.80
C PRO A 650 -14.85 -4.84 -12.60
N HIS A 651 -13.68 -4.19 -12.72
CA HIS A 651 -13.54 -3.01 -13.55
C HIS A 651 -13.72 -3.32 -15.03
N ALA A 652 -13.05 -4.38 -15.53
CA ALA A 652 -13.22 -4.87 -16.89
C ALA A 652 -14.66 -5.32 -17.17
N ALA A 653 -15.30 -6.00 -16.22
CA ALA A 653 -16.70 -6.39 -16.32
C ALA A 653 -17.62 -5.18 -16.51
N ARG A 654 -17.44 -4.10 -15.72
CA ARG A 654 -18.22 -2.87 -15.91
C ARG A 654 -18.02 -2.23 -17.28
N ALA A 655 -16.78 -2.24 -17.79
CA ALA A 655 -16.48 -1.76 -19.14
C ALA A 655 -17.12 -2.62 -20.25
N LEU A 656 -17.37 -3.90 -20.00
CA LEU A 656 -17.94 -4.86 -20.96
C LEU A 656 -19.47 -5.00 -20.89
N VAL A 657 -20.12 -4.84 -19.73
CA VAL A 657 -21.57 -5.06 -19.60
C VAL A 657 -22.36 -3.91 -18.93
N GLY A 658 -21.67 -2.83 -18.57
CA GLY A 658 -22.25 -1.68 -17.87
C GLY A 658 -22.19 -1.84 -16.33
N ALA A 659 -22.83 -0.92 -15.60
CA ALA A 659 -22.65 -0.81 -14.15
C ALA A 659 -23.58 -1.69 -13.29
N ARG A 660 -24.65 -2.28 -13.86
CA ARG A 660 -25.65 -3.04 -13.07
C ARG A 660 -25.04 -4.32 -12.51
N HIS A 661 -25.07 -4.50 -11.19
CA HIS A 661 -24.44 -5.63 -10.49
C HIS A 661 -24.98 -6.99 -10.92
N GLY A 662 -26.27 -7.07 -11.29
CA GLY A 662 -26.84 -8.30 -11.87
C GLY A 662 -26.16 -8.78 -13.15
N ARG A 663 -25.42 -7.91 -13.86
CA ARG A 663 -24.62 -8.25 -15.05
C ARG A 663 -23.13 -8.32 -14.74
N VAL A 664 -22.65 -7.42 -13.87
CA VAL A 664 -21.23 -7.32 -13.51
C VAL A 664 -20.78 -8.56 -12.76
N VAL A 665 -21.56 -9.07 -11.80
CA VAL A 665 -21.19 -10.23 -10.97
C VAL A 665 -20.77 -11.46 -11.80
N PRO A 666 -21.60 -12.01 -12.71
CA PRO A 666 -21.20 -13.19 -13.47
C PRO A 666 -20.01 -12.93 -14.39
N VAL A 667 -19.94 -11.75 -15.01
CA VAL A 667 -18.84 -11.38 -15.92
C VAL A 667 -17.53 -11.20 -15.16
N ALA A 668 -17.57 -10.58 -13.98
CA ALA A 668 -16.41 -10.39 -13.13
C ALA A 668 -15.86 -11.75 -12.66
N MET A 669 -16.73 -12.66 -12.22
CA MET A 669 -16.32 -14.01 -11.81
C MET A 669 -15.63 -14.77 -12.95
N LEU A 670 -16.20 -14.74 -14.17
CA LEU A 670 -15.58 -15.38 -15.34
C LEU A 670 -14.24 -14.74 -15.71
N LEU A 671 -14.13 -13.41 -15.70
CA LEU A 671 -12.87 -12.71 -15.97
C LEU A 671 -11.81 -13.00 -14.89
N GLY A 672 -12.21 -13.08 -13.62
CA GLY A 672 -11.33 -13.44 -12.53
C GLY A 672 -10.78 -14.85 -12.68
N ALA A 673 -11.66 -15.82 -12.93
CA ALA A 673 -11.28 -17.20 -13.20
C ALA A 673 -10.33 -17.32 -14.40
N LEU A 674 -10.65 -16.63 -15.51
CA LEU A 674 -9.83 -16.59 -16.71
C LEU A 674 -8.45 -15.98 -16.43
N LEU A 675 -8.39 -14.84 -15.75
CA LEU A 675 -7.13 -14.14 -15.45
C LEU A 675 -6.18 -15.01 -14.64
N VAL A 676 -6.67 -15.64 -13.56
CA VAL A 676 -5.82 -16.49 -12.70
C VAL A 676 -5.41 -17.76 -13.42
N SER A 677 -6.33 -18.41 -14.16
CA SER A 677 -6.03 -19.62 -14.92
C SER A 677 -4.99 -19.39 -16.03
N VAL A 678 -5.10 -18.28 -16.76
CA VAL A 678 -4.13 -17.89 -17.79
C VAL A 678 -2.78 -17.53 -17.15
N ALA A 679 -2.78 -16.77 -16.05
CA ALA A 679 -1.55 -16.42 -15.33
C ALA A 679 -0.82 -17.68 -14.82
N ASP A 680 -1.55 -18.63 -14.24
CA ASP A 680 -1.00 -19.89 -13.78
C ASP A 680 -0.45 -20.74 -14.92
N THR A 681 -1.16 -20.82 -16.04
CA THR A 681 -0.72 -21.61 -17.21
C THR A 681 0.53 -21.00 -17.85
N LEU A 682 0.56 -19.67 -18.02
CA LEU A 682 1.74 -18.97 -18.53
C LEU A 682 2.93 -19.11 -17.58
N GLY A 683 2.71 -18.99 -16.26
CA GLY A 683 3.74 -19.14 -15.24
C GLY A 683 4.40 -20.52 -15.24
N ARG A 684 3.70 -21.56 -15.69
CA ARG A 684 4.23 -22.92 -15.86
C ARG A 684 4.94 -23.18 -17.18
N VAL A 685 4.62 -22.42 -18.23
CA VAL A 685 5.08 -22.69 -19.60
C VAL A 685 6.29 -21.84 -19.96
N VAL A 686 6.30 -20.56 -19.57
CA VAL A 686 7.30 -19.58 -20.06
C VAL A 686 8.72 -19.87 -19.55
N ILE A 687 8.85 -20.40 -18.33
CA ILE A 687 10.15 -20.65 -17.69
C ILE A 687 10.33 -22.11 -17.26
N ALA A 688 9.63 -23.05 -17.91
CA ALA A 688 9.75 -24.47 -17.58
C ALA A 688 11.22 -24.95 -17.61
N PRO A 689 11.68 -25.80 -16.66
CA PRO A 689 10.89 -26.50 -15.63
C PRO A 689 10.57 -25.67 -14.38
N GLU A 690 11.17 -24.49 -14.22
CA GLU A 690 10.83 -23.55 -13.16
C GLU A 690 9.44 -22.95 -13.38
N GLN A 691 8.85 -22.37 -12.33
CA GLN A 691 7.48 -21.88 -12.39
C GLN A 691 7.32 -20.57 -11.63
N ILE A 692 6.56 -19.65 -12.21
CA ILE A 692 6.18 -18.40 -11.55
C ILE A 692 4.92 -18.66 -10.72
N PRO A 693 4.90 -18.28 -9.42
CA PRO A 693 3.68 -18.29 -8.62
C PRO A 693 2.53 -17.53 -9.30
N ALA A 694 1.35 -18.13 -9.34
CA ALA A 694 0.21 -17.60 -10.07
C ALA A 694 -0.16 -16.17 -9.64
N GLY A 695 -0.03 -15.83 -8.34
CA GLY A 695 -0.31 -14.48 -7.86
C GLY A 695 0.64 -13.43 -8.47
N LEU A 696 1.94 -13.71 -8.57
CA LEU A 696 2.89 -12.82 -9.26
C LEU A 696 2.55 -12.70 -10.75
N GLY A 697 2.21 -13.81 -11.41
CA GLY A 697 1.75 -13.80 -12.79
C GLY A 697 0.52 -12.91 -13.01
N THR A 698 -0.48 -12.99 -12.11
CA THR A 698 -1.67 -12.15 -12.21
C THR A 698 -1.37 -10.66 -12.04
N ALA A 699 -0.43 -10.30 -11.17
CA ALA A 699 -0.02 -8.90 -11.00
C ALA A 699 0.77 -8.37 -12.20
N LEU A 700 1.67 -9.19 -12.79
CA LEU A 700 2.41 -8.85 -14.01
C LEU A 700 1.49 -8.65 -15.23
N LEU A 701 0.39 -9.40 -15.32
CA LEU A 701 -0.62 -9.23 -16.37
C LEU A 701 -1.61 -8.09 -16.05
N GLY A 702 -2.04 -7.98 -14.80
CA GLY A 702 -3.07 -7.04 -14.36
C GLY A 702 -2.61 -5.58 -14.31
N ALA A 703 -1.36 -5.33 -13.91
CA ALA A 703 -0.85 -3.97 -13.77
C ALA A 703 -0.73 -3.23 -15.12
N PRO A 704 -0.17 -3.79 -16.21
CA PRO A 704 -0.15 -3.14 -17.52
C PRO A 704 -1.54 -2.81 -18.05
N TYR A 705 -2.50 -3.74 -17.87
CA TYR A 705 -3.90 -3.50 -18.28
C TYR A 705 -4.52 -2.35 -17.49
N PHE A 706 -4.31 -2.31 -16.18
CA PHE A 706 -4.80 -1.23 -15.34
C PHE A 706 -4.17 0.12 -15.71
N VAL A 707 -2.86 0.15 -15.98
CA VAL A 707 -2.15 1.32 -16.49
C VAL A 707 -2.72 1.78 -17.83
N TYR A 708 -2.98 0.87 -18.75
CA TYR A 708 -3.61 1.17 -20.04
C TYR A 708 -5.01 1.77 -19.88
N LEU A 709 -5.82 1.26 -18.95
CA LEU A 709 -7.14 1.82 -18.66
C LEU A 709 -7.07 3.24 -18.08
N LEU A 710 -6.14 3.48 -17.15
CA LEU A 710 -5.89 4.83 -16.61
C LEU A 710 -5.43 5.78 -17.71
N TRP A 711 -4.64 5.31 -18.67
CA TRP A 711 -4.23 6.13 -19.80
C TRP A 711 -5.41 6.47 -20.71
N ARG A 712 -6.29 5.50 -21.02
CA ARG A 712 -7.45 5.69 -21.90
C ARG A 712 -8.54 6.57 -21.30
N SER A 713 -8.71 6.59 -19.98
CA SER A 713 -9.71 7.43 -19.32
C SER A 713 -9.42 8.94 -19.42
N ARG A 714 -8.17 9.31 -19.75
CA ARG A 714 -7.74 10.71 -19.89
C ARG A 714 -8.35 11.41 -21.10
N GLY A 715 -8.59 10.67 -22.18
CA GLY A 715 -9.11 11.21 -23.44
C GLY A 715 -10.61 11.41 -23.51
N ARG A 716 -11.37 11.09 -22.45
CA ARG A 716 -12.85 11.23 -22.42
C ARG A 716 -13.34 12.43 -21.60
N GLY A 717 -12.44 13.23 -21.06
CA GLY A 717 -12.75 14.47 -20.33
C GLY A 717 -12.31 15.74 -21.06
N ALA A 718 -12.04 15.66 -22.36
CA ALA A 718 -11.77 16.79 -23.25
C ALA A 718 -12.93 16.96 -24.21
#